data_AF-A0A917SZ90-F1
#
_entry.id   AF-A0A917SZ90-F1
#
_cell.length_a   1.000
_cell.length_b   1.000
_cell.length_c   1.000
_cell.angle_alpha   90.00
_cell.angle_beta   90.00
_cell.angle_gamma   90.00
#
_symmetry.space_group_name_H-M   'P 1'
#
loop_
_entity.id
_entity.type
_entity.pdbx_description
1 polymer ?
#
loop_
_entity_poly.entity_id
_entity_poly.type
_entity_poly.pdbx_seq_one_letter_code
_entity_poly.pdbx_strand_id
1 'polypeptide(L)'
;MTILHLSPDMRVDGNLTQNDLGTTLQPGDETIAALADQDGQDAPQIEPTPTTAETDTLGPELTEPDAITLSTIETEPLASPEVDTSGQTIAPAPSDTDAPVMAAFAAPVTETASASLAAPAGITVRSADELMKALASARGGETIVLADGDYGSLSISGKAFSSYVTITSATPLGATFDDITISNSSFVRIDGVHVDSPSNGSGAASLVHVTGGSHDVEILNNEVNGRVDGDYSGYYGLSSSEGARNVTFANNYVHDVKNGGAFFNTDQLDVVGNTIDYIGNDSFKFLGVKNTLVENNTGARNIFPSDGAHLDFIQFQGSDSSDVVIRGNVFLPGTRSDVQGIFMDDARYTNILIEQNIIVTSMIRGISVSSGSNVVARNNTVLDVQGTGSKATFVIVDGESYGNIQGGYENFSGLGEKGGNLTLQQTDTDSPWHYDKFFANADRGVGITLADLAPVDGSLVEKYGAYDRLQELLGAGPTDPTDPTDPTDPTDPTDPTDPTDPTDPTDPTDPTDPTDPTDPTDPTDPTDPTDPTDPTDPTDPAKGKLLFGLPGAVAINSSTDVVEVAPDPTLEIAAGTISFTFEADRIGGKQGLLTRDASYYEGGGNHLSAYLDGDRLNVRFQDGKGDQVISVGGIKAGTEYDLQITFDGKQVEVFVDGASIGSADFSMTWTNNAEYMQIGGLGWASKTGQPGFAYPLDGTISNVAVADARLTPTEMTDLIGTAGWPDPDPTPDPDPTPDPDPEPALDVVYSQTGDIVISSAADVVEEAPTAALALQEATIALTFAADRLGGTQGLLARDASYYAGGGNHLSAYLEGDTLNVRFQDGSGDRVFRFDGIDAQTEYDLQITFDGARVEVFLDGTSLGEAAFGTTWAKNGEYMQIGALGWASDTGKAGFGYVFDGTISDVYVVEGVHGTDEIAGLIASTSAGDEMVFASRTADSPQDVLLLTDPVEPGLTAPLSDPALVEPTPEQQTETFGADDFLFA
;
A
#
# COMPACT_ATOMS: atom_id res chain seq x y z
N MET A 1 0.96 -2.95 61.32
CA MET A 1 1.94 -4.04 61.13
C MET A 1 1.20 -5.37 61.27
N THR A 2 1.73 -6.46 60.70
CA THR A 2 1.13 -7.83 60.70
C THR A 2 0.03 -8.09 59.64
N ILE A 3 0.51 -8.28 58.42
CA ILE A 3 0.12 -9.20 57.33
C ILE A 3 -0.85 -10.37 57.68
N LEU A 4 -1.82 -10.72 56.80
CA LEU A 4 -1.97 -12.00 56.03
C LEU A 4 -3.41 -12.36 55.53
N HIS A 5 -3.48 -12.88 54.29
CA HIS A 5 -4.38 -13.91 53.72
C HIS A 5 -5.91 -13.70 53.46
N LEU A 6 -6.24 -13.46 52.18
CA LEU A 6 -6.99 -14.32 51.22
C LEU A 6 -8.31 -15.06 51.60
N SER A 7 -9.40 -14.68 50.89
CA SER A 7 -10.32 -15.55 50.09
C SER A 7 -11.21 -16.62 50.82
N PRO A 8 -12.18 -17.32 50.16
CA PRO A 8 -12.57 -17.32 48.73
C PRO A 8 -14.11 -17.31 48.42
N ASP A 9 -14.43 -17.47 47.12
CA ASP A 9 -15.61 -18.10 46.47
C ASP A 9 -17.08 -17.71 46.78
N MET A 10 -17.81 -17.31 45.72
CA MET A 10 -18.87 -18.18 45.16
C MET A 10 -19.25 -17.81 43.70
N ARG A 11 -20.09 -18.64 43.06
CA ARG A 11 -20.35 -18.70 41.60
C ARG A 11 -21.83 -19.05 41.32
N VAL A 12 -22.24 -19.03 40.04
CA VAL A 12 -23.38 -19.76 39.44
C VAL A 12 -24.80 -19.13 39.53
N ASP A 13 -25.23 -18.67 38.34
CA ASP A 13 -26.50 -18.90 37.60
C ASP A 13 -27.90 -18.60 38.20
N GLY A 14 -28.86 -18.28 37.29
CA GLY A 14 -30.28 -18.60 37.54
C GLY A 14 -31.33 -17.66 36.92
N ASN A 15 -31.38 -17.52 35.60
CA ASN A 15 -32.44 -16.76 34.92
C ASN A 15 -33.81 -17.48 35.01
N LEU A 16 -34.92 -16.77 35.29
CA LEU A 16 -36.29 -17.22 34.96
C LEU A 16 -37.30 -16.06 35.04
N THR A 17 -38.42 -16.20 34.33
CA THR A 17 -39.27 -15.09 33.86
C THR A 17 -40.69 -15.06 34.44
N GLN A 18 -41.40 -13.96 34.12
CA GLN A 18 -42.83 -13.90 33.76
C GLN A 18 -43.79 -13.10 34.66
N ASN A 19 -44.59 -12.30 33.95
CA ASN A 19 -45.75 -11.44 34.25
C ASN A 19 -46.74 -11.97 35.33
N ASP A 20 -47.73 -11.21 35.86
CA ASP A 20 -48.58 -10.20 35.20
C ASP A 20 -49.46 -9.39 36.20
N LEU A 21 -50.26 -8.43 35.68
CA LEU A 21 -51.31 -7.60 36.35
C LEU A 21 -50.83 -6.46 37.30
N GLY A 22 -51.37 -5.22 37.26
CA GLY A 22 -52.32 -4.61 36.32
C GLY A 22 -52.96 -3.28 36.79
N THR A 23 -53.69 -2.59 35.89
CA THR A 23 -54.72 -1.53 36.12
C THR A 23 -54.35 -0.10 36.59
N THR A 24 -54.03 0.79 35.63
CA THR A 24 -54.73 2.06 35.27
C THR A 24 -55.19 3.11 36.33
N LEU A 25 -54.72 4.38 36.22
CA LEU A 25 -55.49 5.62 35.88
C LEU A 25 -54.69 6.94 36.09
N GLN A 26 -55.05 8.02 35.36
CA GLN A 26 -54.60 9.43 35.52
C GLN A 26 -55.72 10.28 36.22
N PRO A 27 -55.73 11.65 36.29
CA PRO A 27 -54.70 12.72 36.16
C PRO A 27 -54.78 13.84 37.28
N GLY A 28 -53.93 14.89 37.22
CA GLY A 28 -54.33 16.30 37.49
C GLY A 28 -53.87 17.09 38.76
N ASP A 29 -52.97 18.07 38.55
CA ASP A 29 -52.96 19.51 38.95
C ASP A 29 -53.06 20.13 40.40
N GLU A 30 -52.33 21.27 40.54
CA GLU A 30 -52.50 22.52 41.37
C GLU A 30 -52.11 22.71 42.88
N THR A 31 -51.02 23.49 43.13
CA THR A 31 -50.91 24.77 43.95
C THR A 31 -50.48 24.90 45.47
N ILE A 32 -49.45 25.76 45.71
CA ILE A 32 -49.34 26.98 46.63
C ILE A 32 -48.73 26.98 48.11
N ALA A 33 -47.54 27.64 48.25
CA ALA A 33 -46.96 28.67 49.20
C ALA A 33 -46.71 28.57 50.77
N ALA A 34 -45.56 29.12 51.28
CA ALA A 34 -45.41 30.31 52.23
C ALA A 34 -44.06 30.54 53.07
N LEU A 35 -43.37 31.72 52.94
CA LEU A 35 -42.58 32.60 53.92
C LEU A 35 -41.40 32.07 54.83
N ALA A 36 -40.45 32.81 55.52
CA ALA A 36 -39.74 34.15 55.55
C ALA A 36 -38.58 34.12 56.68
N ASP A 37 -37.76 35.09 57.19
CA ASP A 37 -37.55 36.59 57.16
C ASP A 37 -36.22 37.11 57.92
N GLN A 38 -35.58 38.27 57.54
CA GLN A 38 -34.57 39.22 58.24
C GLN A 38 -33.17 38.75 58.81
N ASP A 39 -32.08 39.50 59.22
CA ASP A 39 -31.52 40.92 59.27
C ASP A 39 -29.97 40.99 59.67
N GLY A 40 -29.19 42.13 59.56
CA GLY A 40 -28.15 42.52 60.59
C GLY A 40 -26.65 43.04 60.38
N GLN A 41 -26.35 44.17 59.69
CA GLN A 41 -25.24 45.24 59.87
C GLN A 41 -23.66 45.09 59.97
N ASP A 42 -22.95 46.08 59.33
CA ASP A 42 -21.67 46.85 59.59
C ASP A 42 -20.19 46.33 59.41
N ALA A 43 -19.21 47.25 59.23
CA ALA A 43 -17.79 47.09 58.71
C ALA A 43 -16.74 48.03 59.43
N PRO A 44 -15.55 48.56 58.91
CA PRO A 44 -14.74 48.41 57.65
C PRO A 44 -13.14 48.52 57.71
N GLN A 45 -12.46 48.47 56.53
CA GLN A 45 -11.13 49.08 56.10
C GLN A 45 -9.72 48.72 56.71
N ILE A 46 -8.72 48.37 55.84
CA ILE A 46 -7.25 48.75 55.77
C ILE A 46 -6.52 47.93 54.64
N GLU A 47 -5.32 48.35 54.17
CA GLU A 47 -4.53 47.87 52.99
C GLU A 47 -3.83 46.46 53.08
N PRO A 48 -3.32 45.87 51.95
CA PRO A 48 -3.04 44.42 51.83
C PRO A 48 -1.57 43.97 51.61
N THR A 49 -1.40 42.63 51.54
CA THR A 49 -0.30 41.76 51.02
C THR A 49 0.60 41.03 52.05
N PRO A 50 1.12 39.82 51.74
CA PRO A 50 0.48 38.71 50.99
C PRO A 50 0.72 37.30 51.62
N THR A 51 -0.07 36.27 51.26
CA THR A 51 0.38 34.90 50.84
C THR A 51 -0.77 33.86 50.74
N THR A 52 -0.79 33.13 49.62
CA THR A 52 -1.13 31.69 49.43
C THR A 52 -2.44 31.03 49.92
N ALA A 53 -3.10 30.39 48.96
CA ALA A 53 -3.64 29.01 48.98
C ALA A 53 -5.15 28.71 49.28
N GLU A 54 -5.74 28.03 48.30
CA GLU A 54 -6.76 26.94 48.33
C GLU A 54 -8.27 27.18 48.56
N THR A 55 -9.02 26.49 47.67
CA THR A 55 -10.37 25.88 47.77
C THR A 55 -11.67 26.72 47.86
N ASP A 56 -12.34 26.78 46.71
CA ASP A 56 -13.67 26.18 46.43
C ASP A 56 -14.99 27.02 46.50
N THR A 57 -15.79 26.78 45.45
CA THR A 57 -17.21 27.05 45.08
C THR A 57 -18.12 28.18 45.64
N LEU A 58 -18.82 28.80 44.65
CA LEU A 58 -20.19 29.38 44.65
C LEU A 58 -20.46 30.79 45.24
N GLY A 59 -21.39 31.52 44.58
CA GLY A 59 -21.85 32.89 44.89
C GLY A 59 -23.10 32.95 45.81
N PRO A 60 -23.96 34.00 45.77
CA PRO A 60 -24.36 34.79 44.59
C PRO A 60 -24.57 36.33 44.83
N GLU A 61 -25.21 37.02 43.85
CA GLU A 61 -26.22 38.13 43.90
C GLU A 61 -26.36 39.06 45.14
N LEU A 62 -26.85 40.33 45.08
CA LEU A 62 -27.31 41.26 44.02
C LEU A 62 -27.45 42.69 44.63
N THR A 63 -27.60 43.77 43.83
CA THR A 63 -28.61 44.84 44.12
C THR A 63 -28.84 45.82 42.96
N GLU A 64 -30.02 45.69 42.32
CA GLU A 64 -30.87 46.77 41.76
C GLU A 64 -31.27 47.79 42.89
N PRO A 65 -31.78 49.04 42.64
CA PRO A 65 -32.90 49.30 41.70
C PRO A 65 -32.94 50.66 40.95
N ASP A 66 -33.74 50.73 39.88
CA ASP A 66 -35.09 51.36 39.94
C ASP A 66 -35.84 51.37 38.57
N ALA A 67 -37.16 51.16 38.59
CA ALA A 67 -37.99 51.03 37.40
C ALA A 67 -39.10 52.10 37.27
N ILE A 68 -39.40 52.53 36.04
CA ILE A 68 -40.56 53.39 35.69
C ILE A 68 -41.25 52.82 34.42
N THR A 69 -42.58 52.92 34.34
CA THR A 69 -43.43 52.16 33.41
C THR A 69 -44.19 52.98 32.36
N LEU A 70 -44.43 52.32 31.22
CA LEU A 70 -45.60 52.43 30.30
C LEU A 70 -46.12 53.80 29.83
N SER A 71 -46.18 53.97 28.50
CA SER A 71 -47.40 54.45 27.81
C SER A 71 -47.41 54.08 26.31
N THR A 72 -48.59 53.97 25.71
CA THR A 72 -48.86 53.62 24.30
C THR A 72 -49.65 54.72 23.59
N ILE A 73 -49.60 54.76 22.23
CA ILE A 73 -50.57 55.33 21.24
C ILE A 73 -49.84 55.44 19.87
N GLU A 74 -50.43 55.45 18.66
CA GLU A 74 -51.52 54.71 17.98
C GLU A 74 -51.64 55.25 16.51
N THR A 75 -52.23 54.51 15.56
CA THR A 75 -52.70 54.93 14.19
C THR A 75 -51.67 55.36 13.11
N GLU A 76 -51.51 54.71 11.93
CA GLU A 76 -52.43 54.49 10.75
C GLU A 76 -52.72 55.76 9.88
N PRO A 77 -53.07 55.70 8.56
CA PRO A 77 -52.81 54.71 7.47
C PRO A 77 -52.73 55.27 5.98
N LEU A 78 -52.81 54.38 4.96
CA LEU A 78 -53.27 54.56 3.53
C LEU A 78 -52.35 55.31 2.50
N ALA A 79 -52.33 55.03 1.18
CA ALA A 79 -52.90 53.94 0.33
C ALA A 79 -52.26 53.80 -1.09
N SER A 80 -52.27 52.56 -1.63
CA SER A 80 -52.68 52.00 -2.95
C SER A 80 -52.86 52.88 -4.24
N PRO A 81 -53.10 52.28 -5.44
CA PRO A 81 -52.47 51.14 -6.15
C PRO A 81 -52.33 51.37 -7.69
N GLU A 82 -51.92 50.36 -8.49
CA GLU A 82 -52.44 50.17 -9.87
C GLU A 82 -52.42 48.68 -10.31
N VAL A 83 -53.26 48.28 -11.27
CA VAL A 83 -53.56 46.88 -11.67
C VAL A 83 -54.01 46.81 -13.15
N ASP A 84 -53.65 45.75 -13.88
CA ASP A 84 -54.48 45.23 -14.99
C ASP A 84 -54.45 43.67 -15.04
N THR A 85 -55.21 43.10 -15.95
CA THR A 85 -55.86 41.78 -15.90
C THR A 85 -55.19 40.74 -16.82
N SER A 86 -55.18 39.44 -16.51
CA SER A 86 -56.35 38.55 -16.52
C SER A 86 -55.92 37.10 -16.18
N GLY A 87 -56.78 36.15 -15.79
CA GLY A 87 -58.22 36.27 -15.59
C GLY A 87 -58.99 34.94 -15.38
N GLN A 88 -58.53 34.03 -14.50
CA GLN A 88 -59.35 32.88 -14.08
C GLN A 88 -59.09 32.44 -12.62
N THR A 89 -60.14 32.00 -11.94
CA THR A 89 -60.18 31.53 -10.53
C THR A 89 -60.13 29.99 -10.47
N ILE A 90 -59.93 29.26 -9.35
CA ILE A 90 -60.41 29.37 -7.94
C ILE A 90 -59.38 28.71 -6.98
N ALA A 91 -59.33 29.09 -5.70
CA ALA A 91 -58.46 28.50 -4.64
C ALA A 91 -59.26 27.59 -3.65
N PRO A 92 -58.61 26.69 -2.88
CA PRO A 92 -57.90 27.08 -1.65
C PRO A 92 -56.55 26.35 -1.39
N ALA A 93 -55.90 26.68 -0.27
CA ALA A 93 -54.61 26.20 0.23
C ALA A 93 -54.72 24.93 1.13
N PRO A 94 -53.61 24.32 1.64
CA PRO A 94 -52.18 24.58 1.40
C PRO A 94 -51.44 23.39 0.75
N SER A 95 -50.11 23.45 0.65
CA SER A 95 -49.24 22.34 0.29
C SER A 95 -47.89 22.43 1.01
N ASP A 96 -47.48 21.35 1.67
CA ASP A 96 -46.19 21.24 2.35
C ASP A 96 -45.05 21.04 1.34
N THR A 97 -44.02 21.90 1.37
CA THR A 97 -42.76 21.72 0.62
C THR A 97 -41.57 22.35 1.36
N ASP A 98 -41.32 21.94 2.61
CA ASP A 98 -39.97 22.00 3.20
C ASP A 98 -39.36 20.60 3.11
N ALA A 99 -39.04 20.18 1.89
CA ALA A 99 -38.15 19.05 1.62
C ALA A 99 -36.76 19.62 1.33
N PRO A 100 -35.68 19.13 1.98
CA PRO A 100 -34.34 19.68 1.80
C PRO A 100 -33.83 19.51 0.37
N VAL A 101 -32.99 20.44 -0.07
CA VAL A 101 -32.56 20.55 -1.47
C VAL A 101 -31.47 19.53 -1.80
N MET A 102 -31.88 18.38 -2.34
CA MET A 102 -31.00 17.46 -3.07
C MET A 102 -30.48 18.12 -4.36
N ALA A 103 -29.27 18.69 -4.32
CA ALA A 103 -28.56 19.18 -5.49
C ALA A 103 -27.04 19.25 -5.24
N ALA A 104 -26.26 18.65 -6.13
CA ALA A 104 -24.82 18.33 -6.01
C ALA A 104 -24.49 17.33 -4.87
N PHE A 105 -23.72 16.26 -5.09
CA PHE A 105 -22.82 16.00 -6.22
C PHE A 105 -23.36 14.93 -7.20
N ALA A 106 -23.71 15.35 -8.41
CA ALA A 106 -23.87 14.47 -9.57
C ALA A 106 -23.59 15.30 -10.84
N ALA A 107 -22.36 15.24 -11.36
CA ALA A 107 -22.00 15.93 -12.59
C ALA A 107 -22.44 15.11 -13.82
N PRO A 108 -23.24 15.66 -14.74
CA PRO A 108 -23.80 14.88 -15.84
C PRO A 108 -22.78 14.70 -16.98
N VAL A 109 -22.25 13.49 -17.14
CA VAL A 109 -21.56 13.10 -18.38
C VAL A 109 -22.61 12.94 -19.48
N THR A 110 -22.43 13.61 -20.61
CA THR A 110 -23.44 13.63 -21.69
C THR A 110 -23.55 12.30 -22.42
N GLU A 111 -24.78 11.82 -22.57
CA GLU A 111 -25.15 10.59 -23.29
C GLU A 111 -24.68 10.60 -24.76
N THR A 112 -23.55 9.96 -25.04
CA THR A 112 -23.31 9.30 -26.34
C THR A 112 -23.56 7.80 -26.15
N ALA A 113 -24.52 7.26 -26.90
CA ALA A 113 -25.02 5.90 -26.68
C ALA A 113 -23.97 4.81 -26.96
N SER A 114 -23.21 4.43 -25.93
CA SER A 114 -22.54 3.13 -25.87
C SER A 114 -23.59 2.03 -26.04
N ALA A 115 -23.30 1.06 -26.90
CA ALA A 115 -24.17 -0.10 -27.05
C ALA A 115 -24.25 -0.84 -25.71
N SER A 116 -25.44 -1.27 -25.31
CA SER A 116 -25.60 -2.18 -24.18
C SER A 116 -24.74 -3.41 -24.44
N LEU A 117 -23.68 -3.58 -23.63
CA LEU A 117 -23.22 -4.92 -23.30
C LEU A 117 -24.45 -5.65 -22.74
N ALA A 118 -24.77 -6.79 -23.33
CA ALA A 118 -25.76 -7.66 -22.73
C ALA A 118 -25.18 -8.16 -21.41
N ALA A 119 -25.95 -8.06 -20.33
CA ALA A 119 -25.55 -8.62 -19.04
C ALA A 119 -25.12 -10.09 -19.22
N PRO A 120 -24.12 -10.59 -18.47
CA PRO A 120 -23.76 -12.00 -18.48
C PRO A 120 -25.01 -12.85 -18.19
N ALA A 121 -25.02 -14.10 -18.67
CA ALA A 121 -26.21 -14.96 -18.69
C ALA A 121 -26.57 -15.53 -17.30
N GLY A 122 -26.80 -14.64 -16.34
CA GLY A 122 -27.10 -14.93 -14.94
C GLY A 122 -28.49 -15.51 -14.70
N ILE A 123 -28.66 -16.07 -13.51
CA ILE A 123 -29.88 -16.74 -13.08
C ILE A 123 -30.90 -15.66 -12.67
N THR A 124 -31.79 -15.27 -13.58
CA THR A 124 -32.83 -14.26 -13.28
C THR A 124 -33.93 -14.84 -12.38
N VAL A 125 -34.01 -14.35 -11.14
CA VAL A 125 -35.00 -14.73 -10.13
C VAL A 125 -36.00 -13.60 -9.87
N ARG A 126 -37.25 -13.92 -9.53
CA ARG A 126 -38.37 -12.96 -9.38
C ARG A 126 -39.10 -13.06 -8.05
N SER A 127 -38.49 -13.72 -7.07
CA SER A 127 -38.98 -13.87 -5.70
C SER A 127 -37.90 -14.44 -4.78
N ALA A 128 -38.03 -14.21 -3.47
CA ALA A 128 -37.23 -14.89 -2.44
C ALA A 128 -37.22 -16.42 -2.60
N ASP A 129 -38.38 -16.99 -2.95
CA ASP A 129 -38.55 -18.42 -3.15
C ASP A 129 -37.72 -18.94 -4.35
N GLU A 130 -37.47 -18.12 -5.38
CA GLU A 130 -36.55 -18.45 -6.49
C GLU A 130 -35.08 -18.17 -6.14
N LEU A 131 -34.79 -17.06 -5.44
CA LEU A 131 -33.44 -16.71 -4.95
C LEU A 131 -32.86 -17.82 -4.06
N MET A 132 -33.62 -18.29 -3.07
CA MET A 132 -33.19 -19.36 -2.17
C MET A 132 -33.03 -20.72 -2.88
N LYS A 133 -33.73 -20.94 -4.02
CA LYS A 133 -33.48 -22.12 -4.87
C LYS A 133 -32.20 -21.96 -5.69
N ALA A 134 -31.92 -20.77 -6.22
CA ALA A 134 -30.67 -20.48 -6.92
C ALA A 134 -29.46 -20.66 -5.97
N LEU A 135 -29.49 -20.04 -4.79
CA LEU A 135 -28.47 -20.20 -3.74
C LEU A 135 -28.36 -21.62 -3.17
N ALA A 136 -29.38 -22.47 -3.33
CA ALA A 136 -29.31 -23.90 -3.00
C ALA A 136 -28.69 -24.76 -4.12
N SER A 137 -28.58 -24.23 -5.35
CA SER A 137 -28.00 -24.90 -6.51
C SER A 137 -26.63 -24.38 -6.94
N ALA A 138 -26.31 -23.13 -6.58
CA ALA A 138 -25.07 -22.44 -6.89
C ALA A 138 -23.84 -23.14 -6.30
N ARG A 139 -22.68 -22.92 -6.92
CA ARG A 139 -21.42 -23.59 -6.63
C ARG A 139 -20.23 -22.64 -6.53
N GLY A 140 -20.28 -21.52 -7.26
CA GLY A 140 -19.25 -20.51 -7.35
C GLY A 140 -19.17 -19.94 -8.77
N GLY A 141 -19.01 -18.62 -8.88
CA GLY A 141 -18.93 -17.89 -10.14
C GLY A 141 -20.29 -17.60 -10.81
N GLU A 142 -21.42 -17.99 -10.20
CA GLU A 142 -22.74 -17.66 -10.74
C GLU A 142 -23.21 -16.24 -10.34
N THR A 143 -23.67 -15.46 -11.31
CA THR A 143 -24.45 -14.24 -11.07
C THR A 143 -25.94 -14.58 -10.95
N ILE A 144 -26.56 -14.25 -9.81
CA ILE A 144 -28.00 -14.33 -9.57
C ILE A 144 -28.57 -12.91 -9.70
N VAL A 145 -29.45 -12.72 -10.68
CA VAL A 145 -29.99 -11.41 -11.04
C VAL A 145 -31.41 -11.28 -10.51
N LEU A 146 -31.63 -10.37 -9.56
CA LEU A 146 -32.90 -10.10 -8.92
C LEU A 146 -33.74 -9.17 -9.82
N ALA A 147 -34.96 -9.56 -10.18
CA ALA A 147 -35.90 -8.63 -10.80
C ALA A 147 -36.54 -7.71 -9.74
N ASP A 148 -36.92 -6.50 -10.14
CA ASP A 148 -37.46 -5.48 -9.22
C ASP A 148 -38.58 -6.02 -8.30
N GLY A 149 -38.46 -5.78 -6.99
CA GLY A 149 -39.43 -6.22 -5.99
C GLY A 149 -38.86 -6.53 -4.61
N ASP A 150 -39.77 -6.91 -3.71
CA ASP A 150 -39.52 -7.29 -2.31
C ASP A 150 -39.13 -8.77 -2.18
N TYR A 151 -38.02 -9.03 -1.48
CA TYR A 151 -37.46 -10.35 -1.19
C TYR A 151 -37.46 -10.70 0.31
N GLY A 152 -37.91 -9.80 1.20
CA GLY A 152 -37.88 -9.95 2.65
C GLY A 152 -36.48 -10.16 3.25
N SER A 153 -36.39 -10.77 4.45
CA SER A 153 -35.09 -11.13 5.07
C SER A 153 -34.30 -12.17 4.25
N LEU A 154 -33.04 -11.88 3.93
CA LEU A 154 -32.10 -12.81 3.29
C LEU A 154 -31.12 -13.42 4.30
N SER A 155 -31.22 -14.73 4.54
CA SER A 155 -30.26 -15.46 5.37
C SER A 155 -29.45 -16.47 4.55
N ILE A 156 -28.14 -16.21 4.44
CA ILE A 156 -27.16 -17.09 3.82
C ILE A 156 -26.37 -17.76 4.94
N SER A 157 -26.49 -19.09 5.06
CA SER A 157 -25.89 -19.84 6.16
C SER A 157 -25.32 -21.19 5.73
N GLY A 158 -24.10 -21.51 6.18
CA GLY A 158 -23.42 -22.77 5.90
C GLY A 158 -23.07 -22.97 4.42
N LYS A 159 -22.65 -21.90 3.73
CA LYS A 159 -22.39 -21.90 2.27
C LYS A 159 -20.91 -21.68 1.98
N ALA A 160 -20.18 -22.76 1.65
CA ALA A 160 -18.87 -22.63 1.03
C ALA A 160 -19.03 -22.80 -0.50
N PHE A 161 -18.90 -21.70 -1.24
CA PHE A 161 -18.79 -21.74 -2.70
C PHE A 161 -17.30 -21.82 -3.12
N SER A 162 -17.01 -22.17 -4.37
CA SER A 162 -15.63 -22.30 -4.88
C SER A 162 -15.12 -21.06 -5.63
N SER A 163 -15.87 -19.96 -5.58
CA SER A 163 -15.59 -18.60 -6.10
C SER A 163 -16.87 -17.78 -5.93
N TYR A 164 -16.80 -16.45 -6.09
CA TYR A 164 -17.91 -15.55 -5.76
C TYR A 164 -19.24 -15.90 -6.43
N VAL A 165 -20.26 -16.19 -5.64
CA VAL A 165 -21.66 -16.12 -6.07
C VAL A 165 -22.13 -14.68 -5.88
N THR A 166 -22.45 -14.00 -6.97
CA THR A 166 -22.86 -12.59 -6.96
C THR A 166 -24.38 -12.49 -6.99
N ILE A 167 -24.96 -11.78 -6.04
CA ILE A 167 -26.40 -11.46 -5.97
C ILE A 167 -26.55 -9.97 -6.28
N THR A 168 -27.28 -9.62 -7.34
CA THR A 168 -27.36 -8.23 -7.81
C THR A 168 -28.72 -7.89 -8.44
N SER A 169 -29.12 -6.63 -8.35
CA SER A 169 -30.40 -6.15 -8.90
C SER A 169 -30.34 -5.93 -10.42
N ALA A 170 -31.41 -6.31 -11.14
CA ALA A 170 -31.54 -6.08 -12.59
C ALA A 170 -31.67 -4.59 -12.95
N THR A 171 -32.28 -3.82 -12.04
CA THR A 171 -32.31 -2.36 -12.01
C THR A 171 -31.56 -1.94 -10.74
N PRO A 172 -30.63 -0.98 -10.75
CA PRO A 172 -29.92 -0.57 -9.52
C PRO A 172 -30.88 -0.23 -8.38
N LEU A 173 -30.66 -0.82 -7.20
CA LEU A 173 -31.51 -0.71 -6.01
C LEU A 173 -32.98 -1.18 -6.18
N GLY A 174 -33.32 -1.81 -7.30
CA GLY A 174 -34.68 -2.23 -7.62
C GLY A 174 -35.17 -3.47 -6.85
N ALA A 175 -34.27 -4.24 -6.26
CA ALA A 175 -34.60 -5.38 -5.40
C ALA A 175 -34.34 -5.04 -3.93
N THR A 176 -35.35 -5.23 -3.08
CA THR A 176 -35.38 -4.77 -1.68
C THR A 176 -35.42 -5.95 -0.71
N PHE A 177 -34.69 -5.85 0.41
CA PHE A 177 -34.65 -6.81 1.51
C PHE A 177 -35.03 -6.15 2.85
N ASP A 178 -35.61 -6.91 3.80
CA ASP A 178 -35.86 -6.44 5.17
C ASP A 178 -34.56 -6.33 6.00
N ASP A 179 -33.66 -7.29 5.76
CA ASP A 179 -32.33 -7.49 6.36
C ASP A 179 -31.53 -8.51 5.52
N ILE A 180 -30.21 -8.54 5.68
CA ILE A 180 -29.28 -9.48 5.05
C ILE A 180 -28.30 -10.03 6.12
N THR A 181 -28.33 -11.33 6.38
CA THR A 181 -27.40 -12.02 7.29
C THR A 181 -26.60 -13.10 6.56
N ILE A 182 -25.28 -12.98 6.55
CA ILE A 182 -24.32 -13.96 6.02
C ILE A 182 -23.58 -14.61 7.21
N SER A 183 -23.64 -15.94 7.33
CA SER A 183 -23.14 -16.66 8.51
C SER A 183 -22.48 -17.99 8.13
N ASN A 184 -21.33 -18.33 8.73
CA ASN A 184 -20.58 -19.57 8.46
C ASN A 184 -20.48 -19.86 6.94
N SER A 185 -20.20 -18.84 6.13
CA SER A 185 -20.30 -18.89 4.66
C SER A 185 -19.15 -18.15 3.99
N SER A 186 -18.82 -18.53 2.75
CA SER A 186 -17.75 -17.89 1.97
C SER A 186 -18.03 -17.77 0.49
N PHE A 187 -17.31 -16.82 -0.13
CA PHE A 187 -17.41 -16.40 -1.53
C PHE A 187 -18.82 -15.89 -1.90
N VAL A 188 -19.27 -14.86 -1.17
CA VAL A 188 -20.60 -14.23 -1.34
C VAL A 188 -20.43 -12.74 -1.67
N ARG A 189 -21.00 -12.30 -2.80
CA ARG A 189 -21.04 -10.87 -3.17
C ARG A 189 -22.49 -10.38 -3.24
N ILE A 190 -22.79 -9.28 -2.56
CA ILE A 190 -24.08 -8.55 -2.64
C ILE A 190 -23.80 -7.20 -3.30
N ASP A 191 -24.41 -6.94 -4.45
CA ASP A 191 -24.04 -5.79 -5.30
C ASP A 191 -25.27 -5.03 -5.83
N GLY A 192 -25.45 -3.78 -5.39
CA GLY A 192 -26.49 -2.87 -5.91
C GLY A 192 -27.92 -3.24 -5.51
N VAL A 193 -28.13 -3.78 -4.30
CA VAL A 193 -29.46 -4.04 -3.72
C VAL A 193 -29.86 -2.96 -2.71
N HIS A 194 -31.15 -2.91 -2.37
CA HIS A 194 -31.69 -2.04 -1.33
C HIS A 194 -32.04 -2.86 -0.09
N VAL A 195 -31.75 -2.34 1.10
CA VAL A 195 -32.19 -2.91 2.39
C VAL A 195 -33.02 -1.84 3.09
N ASP A 196 -34.35 -2.02 3.13
CA ASP A 196 -35.32 -1.05 3.66
C ASP A 196 -36.12 -1.70 4.79
N SER A 197 -35.64 -1.58 6.02
CA SER A 197 -36.25 -2.36 7.11
C SER A 197 -37.59 -1.77 7.55
N PRO A 198 -38.69 -2.56 7.62
CA PRO A 198 -40.02 -2.07 7.99
C PRO A 198 -40.17 -1.72 9.49
N SER A 199 -39.07 -1.64 10.25
CA SER A 199 -39.02 -1.27 11.67
C SER A 199 -37.66 -0.65 12.03
N ASN A 200 -37.53 -0.13 13.26
CA ASN A 200 -36.24 0.29 13.84
C ASN A 200 -35.55 -0.84 14.62
N GLY A 201 -36.12 -2.06 14.63
CA GLY A 201 -35.52 -3.24 15.24
C GLY A 201 -35.24 -3.08 16.74
N SER A 202 -33.96 -3.17 17.10
CA SER A 202 -33.45 -2.91 18.45
C SER A 202 -32.00 -2.46 18.41
N GLY A 203 -31.57 -1.68 19.42
CA GLY A 203 -30.28 -0.98 19.49
C GLY A 203 -28.98 -1.82 19.47
N ALA A 204 -29.04 -3.09 19.09
CA ALA A 204 -27.91 -4.01 18.91
C ALA A 204 -28.12 -5.03 17.76
N ALA A 205 -29.21 -4.91 16.99
CA ALA A 205 -29.42 -5.68 15.77
C ALA A 205 -28.71 -4.99 14.58
N SER A 206 -28.49 -5.71 13.48
CA SER A 206 -27.87 -5.17 12.26
C SER A 206 -28.76 -5.36 11.03
N LEU A 207 -28.60 -4.51 10.01
CA LEU A 207 -29.32 -4.62 8.73
C LEU A 207 -28.56 -5.50 7.72
N VAL A 208 -27.25 -5.28 7.57
CA VAL A 208 -26.36 -6.16 6.80
C VAL A 208 -25.29 -6.69 7.75
N HIS A 209 -25.28 -8.00 7.97
CA HIS A 209 -24.44 -8.64 9.00
C HIS A 209 -23.61 -9.80 8.43
N VAL A 210 -22.29 -9.74 8.56
CA VAL A 210 -21.35 -10.80 8.17
C VAL A 210 -20.75 -11.43 9.43
N THR A 211 -21.11 -12.66 9.78
CA THR A 211 -20.79 -13.23 11.11
C THR A 211 -20.42 -14.70 11.10
N GLY A 212 -20.04 -15.22 12.27
CA GLY A 212 -19.79 -16.65 12.54
C GLY A 212 -18.74 -17.24 11.60
N GLY A 213 -17.54 -16.66 11.58
CA GLY A 213 -16.43 -17.16 10.75
C GLY A 213 -16.58 -17.01 9.24
N SER A 214 -17.56 -16.23 8.74
CA SER A 214 -17.75 -16.01 7.30
C SER A 214 -16.56 -15.27 6.67
N HIS A 215 -16.23 -15.59 5.42
CA HIS A 215 -15.05 -15.02 4.76
C HIS A 215 -15.12 -14.97 3.24
N ASP A 216 -14.32 -14.11 2.61
CA ASP A 216 -14.47 -13.81 1.17
C ASP A 216 -15.90 -13.30 0.90
N VAL A 217 -16.25 -12.19 1.55
CA VAL A 217 -17.59 -11.61 1.52
C VAL A 217 -17.53 -10.13 1.12
N GLU A 218 -18.26 -9.76 0.08
CA GLU A 218 -18.28 -8.41 -0.47
C GLU A 218 -19.69 -7.82 -0.44
N ILE A 219 -19.84 -6.62 0.12
CA ILE A 219 -21.08 -5.83 0.22
C ILE A 219 -20.83 -4.51 -0.51
N LEU A 220 -21.31 -4.42 -1.76
CA LEU A 220 -20.94 -3.37 -2.71
C LEU A 220 -22.15 -2.53 -3.18
N ASN A 221 -21.96 -1.21 -3.27
CA ASN A 221 -22.86 -0.30 -3.99
C ASN A 221 -24.34 -0.30 -3.52
N ASN A 222 -24.62 -0.74 -2.29
CA ASN A 222 -25.99 -0.92 -1.77
C ASN A 222 -26.52 0.35 -1.08
N GLU A 223 -27.85 0.50 -1.03
CA GLU A 223 -28.54 1.42 -0.12
C GLU A 223 -29.06 0.62 1.09
N VAL A 224 -28.75 1.06 2.30
CA VAL A 224 -29.02 0.30 3.54
C VAL A 224 -29.62 1.22 4.60
N ASN A 225 -30.91 1.03 4.92
CA ASN A 225 -31.61 1.88 5.85
C ASN A 225 -32.55 1.18 6.85
N GLY A 226 -32.60 1.75 8.06
CA GLY A 226 -33.68 1.47 9.00
C GLY A 226 -34.96 2.16 8.55
N ARG A 227 -36.04 2.00 9.29
CA ARG A 227 -37.33 2.59 8.88
C ARG A 227 -37.24 4.12 8.91
N VAL A 228 -37.45 4.75 7.76
CA VAL A 228 -37.44 6.21 7.59
C VAL A 228 -38.64 6.87 8.29
N ASP A 229 -38.57 7.00 9.61
CA ASP A 229 -39.58 7.65 10.47
C ASP A 229 -39.01 8.64 11.50
N GLY A 230 -37.69 8.82 11.53
CA GLY A 230 -36.99 9.79 12.39
C GLY A 230 -36.58 9.27 13.77
N ASP A 231 -36.71 7.97 14.05
CA ASP A 231 -36.16 7.31 15.24
C ASP A 231 -34.87 6.53 14.92
N TYR A 232 -33.74 7.20 15.15
CA TYR A 232 -32.40 6.69 14.88
C TYR A 232 -31.81 5.84 16.03
N SER A 233 -32.63 5.32 16.95
CA SER A 233 -32.14 4.50 18.09
C SER A 233 -31.94 3.01 17.77
N GLY A 234 -32.22 2.62 16.52
CA GLY A 234 -32.36 1.25 16.05
C GLY A 234 -31.09 0.50 15.66
N TYR A 235 -31.09 -0.06 14.45
CA TYR A 235 -30.06 -0.98 13.94
C TYR A 235 -28.67 -0.37 13.79
N TYR A 236 -27.65 -1.23 13.73
CA TYR A 236 -26.41 -0.94 13.00
C TYR A 236 -26.65 -1.18 11.50
N GLY A 237 -26.19 -0.30 10.62
CA GLY A 237 -26.38 -0.46 9.18
C GLY A 237 -25.57 -1.63 8.61
N LEU A 238 -24.26 -1.46 8.56
CA LEU A 238 -23.29 -2.48 8.16
C LEU A 238 -22.59 -3.05 9.39
N SER A 239 -22.40 -4.37 9.46
CA SER A 239 -21.64 -4.97 10.56
C SER A 239 -20.93 -6.27 10.20
N SER A 240 -19.83 -6.53 10.90
CA SER A 240 -19.15 -7.82 10.91
C SER A 240 -18.87 -8.27 12.34
N SER A 241 -18.94 -9.58 12.62
CA SER A 241 -18.64 -10.12 13.95
C SER A 241 -18.18 -11.58 13.99
N GLU A 242 -17.85 -12.05 15.19
CA GLU A 242 -17.62 -13.47 15.50
C GLU A 242 -16.58 -14.16 14.61
N GLY A 243 -15.44 -13.50 14.38
CA GLY A 243 -14.30 -14.08 13.64
C GLY A 243 -14.50 -14.12 12.12
N ALA A 244 -15.38 -13.26 11.58
CA ALA A 244 -15.40 -13.01 10.14
C ALA A 244 -14.04 -12.50 9.65
N ARG A 245 -13.64 -12.85 8.42
CA ARG A 245 -12.35 -12.38 7.85
C ARG A 245 -12.39 -12.20 6.33
N ASN A 246 -11.54 -11.37 5.75
CA ASN A 246 -11.57 -11.02 4.32
C ASN A 246 -12.98 -10.55 3.90
N VAL A 247 -13.38 -9.39 4.43
CA VAL A 247 -14.72 -8.82 4.24
C VAL A 247 -14.60 -7.38 3.74
N THR A 248 -15.23 -7.10 2.60
CA THR A 248 -15.25 -5.76 1.99
C THR A 248 -16.65 -5.16 2.08
N PHE A 249 -16.76 -3.99 2.68
CA PHE A 249 -17.91 -3.10 2.60
C PHE A 249 -17.51 -1.87 1.77
N ALA A 250 -17.97 -1.77 0.52
CA ALA A 250 -17.56 -0.67 -0.36
C ALA A 250 -18.71 0.07 -1.06
N ASN A 251 -18.56 1.38 -1.18
CA ASN A 251 -19.48 2.29 -1.90
C ASN A 251 -20.95 2.24 -1.46
N ASN A 252 -21.25 1.75 -0.25
CA ASN A 252 -22.63 1.67 0.24
C ASN A 252 -23.10 3.04 0.77
N TYR A 253 -24.37 3.36 0.58
CA TYR A 253 -25.05 4.47 1.25
C TYR A 253 -25.85 3.91 2.44
N VAL A 254 -25.63 4.46 3.63
CA VAL A 254 -26.19 3.93 4.89
C VAL A 254 -26.86 5.05 5.68
N HIS A 255 -28.16 4.91 5.98
CA HIS A 255 -28.92 5.97 6.64
C HIS A 255 -30.10 5.48 7.49
N ASP A 256 -30.71 6.37 8.28
CA ASP A 256 -31.82 6.05 9.20
C ASP A 256 -31.48 4.89 10.18
N VAL A 257 -30.26 4.91 10.75
CA VAL A 257 -29.71 3.87 11.64
C VAL A 257 -29.11 4.45 12.91
N LYS A 258 -28.81 3.60 13.91
CA LYS A 258 -28.09 4.02 15.11
C LYS A 258 -26.60 4.25 14.85
N ASN A 259 -25.94 3.26 14.24
CA ASN A 259 -24.54 3.35 13.80
C ASN A 259 -24.49 3.03 12.31
N GLY A 260 -23.64 3.73 11.55
CA GLY A 260 -23.44 3.44 10.12
C GLY A 260 -22.77 2.09 9.90
N GLY A 261 -21.50 1.99 10.28
CA GLY A 261 -20.74 0.74 10.35
C GLY A 261 -20.39 0.34 11.79
N ALA A 262 -20.49 -0.95 12.11
CA ALA A 262 -20.19 -1.50 13.44
C ALA A 262 -19.49 -2.87 13.33
N PHE A 263 -18.16 -2.88 13.43
CA PHE A 263 -17.31 -4.02 13.07
C PHE A 263 -16.54 -4.53 14.30
N PHE A 264 -16.65 -5.82 14.58
CA PHE A 264 -16.19 -6.42 15.83
C PHE A 264 -15.39 -7.70 15.56
N ASN A 265 -14.21 -7.89 16.16
CA ASN A 265 -13.43 -9.14 16.09
C ASN A 265 -13.34 -9.71 14.66
N THR A 266 -12.92 -8.85 13.72
CA THR A 266 -12.87 -9.12 12.27
C THR A 266 -11.45 -8.85 11.77
N ASP A 267 -10.94 -9.72 10.91
CA ASP A 267 -9.57 -9.64 10.34
C ASP A 267 -9.65 -9.43 8.82
N GLN A 268 -8.70 -8.74 8.19
CA GLN A 268 -8.76 -8.41 6.75
C GLN A 268 -10.10 -7.74 6.40
N LEU A 269 -10.29 -6.52 6.91
CA LEU A 269 -11.56 -5.77 6.81
C LEU A 269 -11.37 -4.50 6.00
N ASP A 270 -12.04 -4.42 4.84
CA ASP A 270 -12.06 -3.24 3.99
C ASP A 270 -13.39 -2.50 4.18
N VAL A 271 -13.32 -1.23 4.59
CA VAL A 271 -14.45 -0.29 4.68
C VAL A 271 -14.08 0.90 3.80
N VAL A 272 -14.52 0.89 2.54
CA VAL A 272 -13.99 1.79 1.49
C VAL A 272 -15.09 2.59 0.78
N GLY A 273 -14.97 3.92 0.75
CA GLY A 273 -15.84 4.79 -0.05
C GLY A 273 -17.32 4.83 0.37
N ASN A 274 -17.68 4.28 1.53
CA ASN A 274 -19.07 4.28 2.01
C ASN A 274 -19.49 5.68 2.45
N THR A 275 -20.77 6.02 2.26
CA THR A 275 -21.36 7.26 2.74
C THR A 275 -22.37 6.94 3.83
N ILE A 276 -22.15 7.48 5.02
CA ILE A 276 -23.09 7.40 6.14
C ILE A 276 -23.86 8.72 6.24
N ASP A 277 -25.15 8.69 6.55
CA ASP A 277 -25.94 9.88 6.93
C ASP A 277 -27.10 9.52 7.87
N TYR A 278 -27.83 10.49 8.43
CA TYR A 278 -29.03 10.29 9.28
C TYR A 278 -28.86 9.23 10.39
N ILE A 279 -27.95 9.46 11.36
CA ILE A 279 -27.63 8.49 12.41
C ILE A 279 -27.85 8.96 13.86
N GLY A 280 -28.02 8.00 14.77
CA GLY A 280 -28.22 8.24 16.20
C GLY A 280 -26.99 8.18 17.11
N ASN A 281 -25.83 7.71 16.60
CA ASN A 281 -24.59 7.46 17.35
C ASN A 281 -23.34 7.62 16.42
N ASP A 282 -22.26 6.85 16.63
CA ASP A 282 -21.02 6.88 15.82
C ASP A 282 -21.23 6.52 14.33
N SER A 283 -20.54 7.19 13.40
CA SER A 283 -20.63 6.84 11.96
C SER A 283 -19.98 5.49 11.66
N PHE A 284 -18.77 5.26 12.20
CA PHE A 284 -18.09 3.98 12.15
C PHE A 284 -17.57 3.59 13.54
N LYS A 285 -17.70 2.31 13.89
CA LYS A 285 -17.32 1.75 15.19
C LYS A 285 -16.55 0.45 14.99
N PHE A 286 -15.38 0.33 15.61
CA PHE A 286 -14.44 -0.78 15.47
C PHE A 286 -14.00 -1.32 16.83
N LEU A 287 -13.97 -2.63 17.02
CA LEU A 287 -13.46 -3.28 18.23
C LEU A 287 -12.75 -4.59 17.89
N GLY A 288 -11.50 -4.76 18.31
CA GLY A 288 -10.80 -6.04 18.13
C GLY A 288 -10.49 -6.37 16.66
N VAL A 289 -10.32 -5.36 15.81
CA VAL A 289 -10.12 -5.56 14.36
C VAL A 289 -8.64 -5.62 13.99
N LYS A 290 -8.34 -6.32 12.89
CA LYS A 290 -6.98 -6.56 12.38
C LYS A 290 -6.90 -6.37 10.87
N ASN A 291 -5.71 -6.04 10.35
CA ASN A 291 -5.41 -5.87 8.92
C ASN A 291 -6.54 -5.08 8.22
N THR A 292 -6.87 -3.89 8.72
CA THR A 292 -8.12 -3.18 8.43
C THR A 292 -7.89 -1.88 7.65
N LEU A 293 -8.52 -1.74 6.49
CA LEU A 293 -8.51 -0.51 5.69
C LEU A 293 -9.83 0.26 5.89
N VAL A 294 -9.74 1.50 6.37
CA VAL A 294 -10.85 2.44 6.48
C VAL A 294 -10.53 3.62 5.56
N GLU A 295 -10.94 3.54 4.29
CA GLU A 295 -10.47 4.47 3.26
C GLU A 295 -11.60 5.23 2.54
N ASN A 296 -11.40 6.53 2.31
CA ASN A 296 -12.24 7.39 1.47
C ASN A 296 -13.73 7.50 1.85
N ASN A 297 -14.13 7.05 3.05
CA ASN A 297 -15.52 7.10 3.50
C ASN A 297 -15.96 8.53 3.86
N THR A 298 -17.27 8.79 3.74
CA THR A 298 -17.91 10.03 4.19
C THR A 298 -18.77 9.76 5.44
N GLY A 299 -18.49 10.49 6.53
CA GLY A 299 -19.22 10.39 7.79
C GLY A 299 -20.53 11.16 7.82
N ALA A 300 -21.39 10.83 8.79
CA ALA A 300 -22.74 11.34 8.86
C ALA A 300 -22.82 12.86 8.98
N ARG A 301 -23.51 13.47 8.00
CA ARG A 301 -23.79 14.91 7.99
C ARG A 301 -24.92 15.26 8.95
N ASN A 302 -25.94 14.42 9.00
CA ASN A 302 -27.14 14.57 9.80
C ASN A 302 -27.10 13.57 10.96
N ILE A 303 -26.75 14.05 12.15
CA ILE A 303 -26.67 13.25 13.38
C ILE A 303 -27.76 13.73 14.34
N PHE A 304 -28.50 12.79 14.92
CA PHE A 304 -29.66 12.98 15.80
C PHE A 304 -29.48 12.14 17.08
N PRO A 305 -28.69 12.62 18.04
CA PRO A 305 -28.13 11.78 19.09
C PRO A 305 -29.19 11.10 19.98
N SER A 306 -29.00 9.80 20.23
CA SER A 306 -29.77 9.08 21.25
C SER A 306 -29.49 9.60 22.67
N ASP A 307 -30.43 9.38 23.61
CA ASP A 307 -30.26 9.78 25.02
C ASP A 307 -28.97 9.17 25.62
N GLY A 308 -27.98 10.02 25.90
CA GLY A 308 -26.67 9.60 26.44
C GLY A 308 -25.68 9.04 25.42
N ALA A 309 -25.91 9.24 24.12
CA ALA A 309 -24.95 8.90 23.07
C ALA A 309 -23.60 9.61 23.27
N HIS A 310 -22.52 8.85 23.06
CA HIS A 310 -21.20 9.41 22.75
C HIS A 310 -21.05 9.36 21.23
N LEU A 311 -20.49 10.41 20.63
CA LEU A 311 -20.51 10.59 19.18
C LEU A 311 -19.09 10.76 18.66
N ASP A 312 -18.71 9.86 17.77
CA ASP A 312 -17.42 9.87 17.09
C ASP A 312 -17.66 9.65 15.59
N PHE A 313 -16.86 10.27 14.73
CA PHE A 313 -16.86 9.94 13.31
C PHE A 313 -16.34 8.52 13.09
N ILE A 314 -15.17 8.21 13.66
CA ILE A 314 -14.57 6.88 13.64
C ILE A 314 -14.13 6.53 15.06
N GLN A 315 -14.79 5.55 15.69
CA GLN A 315 -14.46 5.08 17.02
C GLN A 315 -13.74 3.72 17.00
N PHE A 316 -12.65 3.61 17.75
CA PHE A 316 -12.11 2.37 18.26
C PHE A 316 -12.17 2.41 19.81
N GLN A 317 -12.80 1.44 20.47
CA GLN A 317 -12.89 1.46 21.94
C GLN A 317 -13.00 0.08 22.58
N GLY A 318 -12.13 -0.23 23.55
CA GLY A 318 -12.35 -1.33 24.50
C GLY A 318 -12.03 -2.74 23.99
N SER A 319 -11.34 -2.89 22.86
CA SER A 319 -10.64 -4.13 22.47
C SER A 319 -9.47 -3.83 21.56
N ASP A 320 -8.30 -4.38 21.89
CA ASP A 320 -7.03 -4.15 21.19
C ASP A 320 -7.17 -4.40 19.69
N SER A 321 -6.71 -3.46 18.86
CA SER A 321 -6.81 -3.54 17.39
C SER A 321 -5.45 -3.24 16.76
N SER A 322 -5.13 -3.87 15.63
CA SER A 322 -3.81 -3.72 15.00
C SER A 322 -3.87 -3.64 13.48
N ASP A 323 -2.81 -3.09 12.89
CA ASP A 323 -2.56 -3.12 11.44
C ASP A 323 -3.70 -2.40 10.70
N VAL A 324 -3.97 -1.16 11.10
CA VAL A 324 -5.13 -0.37 10.68
C VAL A 324 -4.68 0.86 9.89
N VAL A 325 -5.20 1.03 8.68
CA VAL A 325 -5.01 2.23 7.85
C VAL A 325 -6.32 3.02 7.78
N ILE A 326 -6.30 4.26 8.23
CA ILE A 326 -7.44 5.20 8.18
C ILE A 326 -7.06 6.34 7.23
N ARG A 327 -7.41 6.23 5.94
CA ARG A 327 -6.97 7.17 4.88
C ARG A 327 -8.10 7.93 4.20
N GLY A 328 -7.91 9.22 3.93
CA GLY A 328 -8.74 9.94 2.94
C GLY A 328 -10.21 10.17 3.31
N ASN A 329 -10.61 9.82 4.54
CA ASN A 329 -11.99 9.89 4.99
C ASN A 329 -12.41 11.35 5.29
N VAL A 330 -13.70 11.64 5.15
CA VAL A 330 -14.26 13.00 5.21
C VAL A 330 -15.37 13.09 6.24
N PHE A 331 -15.31 14.10 7.13
CA PHE A 331 -16.39 14.42 8.07
C PHE A 331 -16.70 15.91 8.09
N LEU A 332 -17.95 16.25 7.72
CA LEU A 332 -18.43 17.63 7.52
C LEU A 332 -19.82 17.80 8.14
N PRO A 333 -19.93 18.26 9.41
CA PRO A 333 -21.18 18.24 10.17
C PRO A 333 -22.24 19.19 9.61
N GLY A 334 -23.45 18.69 9.44
CA GLY A 334 -24.63 19.42 8.98
C GLY A 334 -25.67 19.70 10.08
N THR A 335 -25.75 18.84 11.11
CA THR A 335 -26.52 19.11 12.34
C THR A 335 -25.63 19.61 13.48
N ARG A 336 -26.25 20.16 14.53
CA ARG A 336 -25.55 20.59 15.76
C ARG A 336 -25.46 19.43 16.74
N SER A 337 -24.37 18.69 16.63
CA SER A 337 -23.95 17.64 17.55
C SER A 337 -22.46 17.81 17.83
N ASP A 338 -22.05 17.69 19.09
CA ASP A 338 -20.63 17.64 19.43
C ASP A 338 -20.14 16.21 19.16
N VAL A 339 -19.28 16.04 18.14
CA VAL A 339 -18.83 14.75 17.59
C VAL A 339 -17.30 14.77 17.50
N GLN A 340 -16.62 13.80 18.11
CA GLN A 340 -15.16 13.66 17.97
C GLN A 340 -14.81 13.17 16.56
N GLY A 341 -13.59 13.39 16.11
CA GLY A 341 -13.15 12.90 14.80
C GLY A 341 -12.79 11.42 14.82
N ILE A 342 -11.50 11.12 14.73
CA ILE A 342 -10.99 9.75 14.90
C ILE A 342 -10.61 9.56 16.36
N PHE A 343 -11.31 8.68 17.06
CA PHE A 343 -11.17 8.45 18.49
C PHE A 343 -10.79 6.99 18.77
N MET A 344 -9.66 6.78 19.45
CA MET A 344 -9.12 5.46 19.79
C MET A 344 -8.65 5.45 21.27
N ASP A 345 -9.40 4.78 22.14
CA ASP A 345 -9.17 4.81 23.60
C ASP A 345 -9.59 3.50 24.31
N ASP A 346 -9.31 3.37 25.60
CA ASP A 346 -9.62 2.18 26.44
C ASP A 346 -9.08 0.82 25.93
N ALA A 347 -8.13 0.80 24.99
CA ALA A 347 -7.47 -0.39 24.46
C ALA A 347 -6.06 -0.06 23.91
N ARG A 348 -5.31 -1.09 23.51
CA ARG A 348 -4.00 -0.94 22.85
C ARG A 348 -4.15 -0.93 21.34
N TYR A 349 -3.51 0.02 20.68
CA TYR A 349 -3.56 0.20 19.22
C TYR A 349 -2.17 0.07 18.61
N THR A 350 -1.91 -1.01 17.89
CA THR A 350 -0.58 -1.31 17.35
C THR A 350 -0.56 -1.14 15.84
N ASN A 351 0.46 -0.48 15.28
CA ASN A 351 0.64 -0.35 13.83
C ASN A 351 -0.58 0.33 13.16
N ILE A 352 -0.75 1.62 13.45
CA ILE A 352 -1.92 2.41 13.01
C ILE A 352 -1.44 3.58 12.16
N LEU A 353 -1.92 3.70 10.93
CA LEU A 353 -1.65 4.82 10.04
C LEU A 353 -2.92 5.66 9.83
N ILE A 354 -2.86 6.95 10.11
CA ILE A 354 -3.97 7.90 9.95
C ILE A 354 -3.50 9.04 9.05
N GLU A 355 -3.98 9.10 7.80
CA GLU A 355 -3.50 10.11 6.84
C GLU A 355 -4.51 10.62 5.81
N GLN A 356 -4.26 11.81 5.25
CA GLN A 356 -5.10 12.45 4.23
C GLN A 356 -6.59 12.62 4.63
N ASN A 357 -6.96 12.50 5.90
CA ASN A 357 -8.36 12.67 6.34
C ASN A 357 -8.72 14.15 6.48
N ILE A 358 -9.97 14.50 6.16
CA ILE A 358 -10.53 15.87 6.26
C ILE A 358 -11.62 15.85 7.33
N ILE A 359 -11.32 16.38 8.51
CA ILE A 359 -12.18 16.30 9.70
C ILE A 359 -12.54 17.71 10.16
N VAL A 360 -13.82 18.05 10.10
CA VAL A 360 -14.36 19.26 10.74
C VAL A 360 -15.18 18.86 11.96
N THR A 361 -14.80 19.34 13.14
CA THR A 361 -15.45 19.02 14.42
C THR A 361 -15.79 20.31 15.21
N SER A 362 -16.58 20.17 16.27
CA SER A 362 -16.77 21.18 17.32
C SER A 362 -16.54 20.62 18.73
N MET A 363 -15.88 19.45 18.84
CA MET A 363 -15.65 18.72 20.07
C MET A 363 -14.15 18.56 20.35
N ILE A 364 -13.81 18.21 21.59
CA ILE A 364 -12.48 17.73 21.94
C ILE A 364 -12.14 16.45 21.16
N ARG A 365 -10.86 16.22 20.84
CA ARG A 365 -10.33 15.06 20.09
C ARG A 365 -10.73 15.07 18.60
N GLY A 366 -9.97 15.79 17.78
CA GLY A 366 -10.07 15.73 16.32
C GLY A 366 -9.44 14.45 15.75
N ILE A 367 -8.24 14.11 16.22
CA ILE A 367 -7.66 12.76 16.13
C ILE A 367 -7.05 12.45 17.50
N SER A 368 -7.35 11.29 18.09
CA SER A 368 -6.87 10.96 19.44
C SER A 368 -6.67 9.46 19.61
N VAL A 369 -5.41 9.04 19.63
CA VAL A 369 -5.00 7.69 20.04
C VAL A 369 -4.34 7.79 21.41
N SER A 370 -5.03 7.30 22.46
CA SER A 370 -4.59 7.50 23.85
C SER A 370 -3.46 6.56 24.28
N SER A 371 -3.40 5.35 23.72
CA SER A 371 -2.36 4.36 23.99
C SER A 371 -2.16 3.38 22.83
N GLY A 372 -1.01 3.47 22.16
CA GLY A 372 -0.61 2.55 21.11
C GLY A 372 0.89 2.29 21.06
N SER A 373 1.31 1.72 19.93
CA SER A 373 2.70 1.47 19.53
C SER A 373 2.80 1.46 18.01
N ASN A 374 3.76 2.18 17.43
CA ASN A 374 3.79 2.48 15.98
C ASN A 374 2.47 3.09 15.48
N VAL A 375 2.03 4.17 16.13
CA VAL A 375 0.90 4.98 15.68
C VAL A 375 1.45 6.19 14.93
N VAL A 376 1.00 6.40 13.68
CA VAL A 376 1.42 7.50 12.81
C VAL A 376 0.20 8.27 12.36
N ALA A 377 0.12 9.55 12.72
CA ALA A 377 -0.84 10.49 12.14
C ALA A 377 -0.08 11.55 11.32
N ARG A 378 -0.31 11.60 9.99
CA ARG A 378 0.36 12.54 9.07
C ARG A 378 -0.59 13.10 8.01
N ASN A 379 -0.33 14.31 7.54
CA ASN A 379 -1.10 14.97 6.47
C ASN A 379 -2.64 14.98 6.66
N ASN A 380 -3.15 15.02 7.89
CA ASN A 380 -4.59 15.19 8.13
C ASN A 380 -4.96 16.67 8.22
N THR A 381 -6.10 17.05 7.66
CA THR A 381 -6.71 18.38 7.81
C THR A 381 -7.75 18.32 8.92
N VAL A 382 -7.54 19.04 10.02
CA VAL A 382 -8.42 18.99 11.20
C VAL A 382 -8.82 20.40 11.65
N LEU A 383 -10.13 20.70 11.63
CA LEU A 383 -10.68 22.02 11.96
C LEU A 383 -11.63 21.97 13.17
N ASP A 384 -11.53 22.97 14.05
CA ASP A 384 -12.64 23.42 14.91
C ASP A 384 -13.46 24.49 14.18
N VAL A 385 -14.78 24.36 14.15
CA VAL A 385 -15.69 25.36 13.59
C VAL A 385 -16.79 25.73 14.59
N GLN A 386 -17.50 26.85 14.35
CA GLN A 386 -18.37 27.47 15.36
C GLN A 386 -19.58 26.59 15.78
N GLY A 387 -19.38 25.77 16.81
CA GLY A 387 -20.38 24.93 17.46
C GLY A 387 -20.62 25.26 18.94
N THR A 388 -21.16 24.30 19.69
CA THR A 388 -21.50 24.43 21.12
C THR A 388 -20.50 23.80 22.09
N GLY A 389 -19.66 22.90 21.60
CA GLY A 389 -18.75 22.09 22.41
C GLY A 389 -17.53 22.81 22.97
N SER A 390 -16.64 22.01 23.57
CA SER A 390 -15.42 22.49 24.21
C SER A 390 -14.27 22.60 23.21
N LYS A 391 -13.72 23.81 23.05
CA LYS A 391 -12.58 24.11 22.17
C LYS A 391 -11.32 23.30 22.53
N ALA A 392 -11.09 22.18 21.85
CA ALA A 392 -9.85 21.40 21.96
C ALA A 392 -9.62 20.45 20.75
N THR A 393 -9.37 21.02 19.57
CA THR A 393 -9.10 20.24 18.35
C THR A 393 -7.60 20.02 18.23
N PHE A 394 -7.18 18.76 18.36
CA PHE A 394 -5.79 18.34 18.34
C PHE A 394 -5.66 16.98 17.63
N VAL A 395 -4.42 16.63 17.29
CA VAL A 395 -4.00 15.27 17.01
C VAL A 395 -3.17 14.79 18.22
N ILE A 396 -3.62 13.72 18.89
CA ILE A 396 -2.83 13.02 19.93
C ILE A 396 -2.48 11.62 19.45
N VAL A 397 -1.22 11.25 19.65
CA VAL A 397 -0.61 9.96 19.28
C VAL A 397 0.30 9.53 20.43
N ASP A 398 0.05 8.36 21.02
CA ASP A 398 0.84 7.78 22.13
C ASP A 398 1.09 8.74 23.31
N GLY A 399 0.15 9.65 23.55
CA GLY A 399 0.23 10.71 24.55
C GLY A 399 1.05 11.95 24.13
N GLU A 400 1.75 11.93 23.00
CA GLU A 400 2.25 13.15 22.37
C GLU A 400 1.09 13.96 21.77
N SER A 401 1.12 15.28 22.01
CA SER A 401 0.17 16.23 21.44
C SER A 401 0.81 17.00 20.28
N TYR A 402 0.15 16.96 19.12
CA TYR A 402 0.51 17.66 17.90
C TYR A 402 -0.44 18.85 17.70
N GLY A 403 -0.23 19.89 18.51
CA GLY A 403 -1.18 21.02 18.64
C GLY A 403 -2.06 20.90 19.89
N ASN A 404 -2.47 22.04 20.41
CA ASN A 404 -2.93 22.25 21.80
C ASN A 404 -4.31 22.95 21.74
N ILE A 405 -5.27 22.79 22.66
CA ILE A 405 -5.09 22.85 24.12
C ILE A 405 -6.07 21.93 24.86
N GLN A 406 -5.59 21.26 25.92
CA GLN A 406 -6.43 20.84 27.05
C GLN A 406 -5.90 21.50 28.35
N GLY A 407 -6.32 22.74 28.64
CA GLY A 407 -5.82 23.51 29.79
C GLY A 407 -5.89 25.04 29.72
N GLY A 408 -7.09 25.61 29.88
CA GLY A 408 -7.37 26.91 30.53
C GLY A 408 -6.61 28.21 30.17
N TYR A 409 -7.35 29.13 29.54
CA TYR A 409 -7.17 30.61 29.56
C TYR A 409 -5.99 31.25 28.77
N GLU A 410 -5.93 32.58 28.84
CA GLU A 410 -5.39 33.50 27.83
C GLU A 410 -3.85 33.47 27.62
N ASN A 411 -3.41 33.94 26.45
CA ASN A 411 -2.04 33.91 25.89
C ASN A 411 -1.65 32.52 25.34
N PHE A 412 -2.44 32.07 24.37
CA PHE A 412 -2.40 30.74 23.74
C PHE A 412 -1.14 30.50 22.90
N SER A 413 -0.63 29.27 22.94
CA SER A 413 0.29 28.70 21.93
C SER A 413 -0.10 27.24 21.67
N GLY A 414 -0.57 26.94 20.46
CA GLY A 414 -1.20 25.64 20.18
C GLY A 414 -1.73 25.36 18.78
N LEU A 415 -1.55 26.27 17.82
CA LEU A 415 -2.02 26.13 16.44
C LEU A 415 -0.82 25.97 15.51
N GLY A 416 -0.92 25.12 14.49
CA GLY A 416 0.23 24.86 13.62
C GLY A 416 0.06 23.71 12.64
N GLU A 417 1.15 23.45 11.93
CA GLU A 417 1.46 22.12 11.40
C GLU A 417 2.26 21.29 12.43
N LYS A 418 2.20 19.96 12.33
CA LYS A 418 3.23 19.03 12.84
C LYS A 418 3.04 17.67 12.17
N GLY A 419 4.13 17.05 11.71
CA GLY A 419 4.06 15.75 11.01
C GLY A 419 3.26 15.83 9.72
N GLY A 420 3.28 16.99 9.04
CA GLY A 420 2.47 17.25 7.87
C GLY A 420 0.98 17.50 8.13
N ASN A 421 0.43 17.16 9.31
CA ASN A 421 -0.96 17.49 9.67
C ASN A 421 -1.14 19.01 9.78
N LEU A 422 -2.35 19.50 9.52
CA LEU A 422 -2.76 20.89 9.65
C LEU A 422 -3.94 21.00 10.63
N THR A 423 -3.70 21.64 11.78
CA THR A 423 -4.68 21.74 12.87
C THR A 423 -5.09 23.20 13.09
N LEU A 424 -6.36 23.54 12.81
CA LEU A 424 -6.88 24.91 12.84
C LEU A 424 -8.06 25.05 13.82
N GLN A 425 -7.96 25.99 14.76
CA GLN A 425 -8.97 26.21 15.81
C GLN A 425 -9.17 27.70 16.18
N GLN A 426 -8.46 28.63 15.53
CA GLN A 426 -8.52 30.01 15.97
C GLN A 426 -9.79 30.71 15.46
N THR A 427 -10.50 31.38 16.37
CA THR A 427 -11.69 32.21 16.09
C THR A 427 -11.41 33.71 16.15
N ASP A 428 -10.14 34.09 16.39
CA ASP A 428 -9.63 35.46 16.23
C ASP A 428 -9.21 35.68 14.77
N THR A 429 -9.97 36.51 14.05
CA THR A 429 -9.78 36.80 12.62
C THR A 429 -8.45 37.50 12.30
N ASP A 430 -7.80 38.12 13.29
CA ASP A 430 -6.48 38.76 13.11
C ASP A 430 -5.32 37.77 13.28
N SER A 431 -5.61 36.52 13.69
CA SER A 431 -4.59 35.48 13.86
C SER A 431 -4.07 34.94 12.51
N PRO A 432 -2.76 34.62 12.40
CA PRO A 432 -2.22 33.89 11.26
C PRO A 432 -2.72 32.45 11.16
N TRP A 433 -3.34 31.90 12.21
CA TRP A 433 -3.91 30.54 12.25
C TRP A 433 -5.45 30.52 12.27
N HIS A 434 -6.10 31.61 11.87
CA HIS A 434 -7.56 31.62 11.61
C HIS A 434 -7.84 30.79 10.35
N TYR A 435 -8.86 29.94 10.35
CA TYR A 435 -9.13 29.04 9.21
C TYR A 435 -9.35 29.77 7.87
N ASP A 436 -9.87 31.01 7.88
CA ASP A 436 -10.03 31.82 6.66
C ASP A 436 -8.71 32.31 6.03
N LYS A 437 -7.54 32.02 6.62
CA LYS A 437 -6.23 32.21 5.96
C LYS A 437 -5.81 30.99 5.13
N PHE A 438 -6.57 29.90 5.21
CA PHE A 438 -6.27 28.56 4.70
C PHE A 438 -7.38 28.09 3.75
N PHE A 439 -8.64 28.33 4.11
CA PHE A 439 -9.83 27.89 3.38
C PHE A 439 -10.81 29.05 3.14
N ALA A 440 -11.50 29.05 2.01
CA ALA A 440 -12.20 30.24 1.50
C ALA A 440 -13.48 30.63 2.27
N ASN A 441 -14.20 29.68 2.88
CA ASN A 441 -15.46 29.93 3.59
C ASN A 441 -15.61 29.03 4.86
N ALA A 442 -14.51 28.77 5.57
CA ALA A 442 -14.52 27.88 6.75
C ALA A 442 -15.22 28.51 7.97
N ASP A 443 -15.46 29.83 7.97
CA ASP A 443 -16.30 30.54 8.95
C ASP A 443 -17.76 30.05 9.03
N ARG A 444 -18.23 29.37 7.99
CA ARG A 444 -19.60 28.87 7.83
C ARG A 444 -20.13 28.02 9.00
N GLY A 445 -19.26 27.31 9.72
CA GLY A 445 -19.67 26.48 10.86
C GLY A 445 -20.46 25.24 10.44
N VAL A 446 -21.43 24.84 11.28
CA VAL A 446 -22.33 23.71 10.98
C VAL A 446 -23.08 23.93 9.67
N GLY A 447 -23.02 22.94 8.79
CA GLY A 447 -23.50 23.06 7.41
C GLY A 447 -22.39 23.37 6.38
N ILE A 448 -21.11 23.33 6.78
CA ILE A 448 -19.93 23.38 5.90
C ILE A 448 -19.96 22.28 4.82
N THR A 449 -19.32 22.52 3.68
CA THR A 449 -19.18 21.59 2.55
C THR A 449 -17.74 21.58 2.04
N LEU A 450 -17.39 20.60 1.18
CA LEU A 450 -16.08 20.56 0.52
C LEU A 450 -15.76 21.87 -0.22
N ALA A 451 -16.75 22.47 -0.89
CA ALA A 451 -16.57 23.74 -1.61
C ALA A 451 -16.34 24.95 -0.69
N ASP A 452 -16.81 24.91 0.57
CA ASP A 452 -16.47 25.93 1.57
C ASP A 452 -15.02 25.78 2.06
N LEU A 453 -14.48 24.55 2.00
CA LEU A 453 -13.07 24.21 2.24
C LEU A 453 -12.16 24.38 1.00
N ALA A 454 -12.57 25.12 -0.02
CA ALA A 454 -11.67 25.47 -1.13
C ALA A 454 -10.40 26.18 -0.59
N PRO A 455 -9.17 25.71 -0.92
CA PRO A 455 -7.94 26.34 -0.45
C PRO A 455 -7.83 27.82 -0.84
N VAL A 456 -7.14 28.60 0.00
CA VAL A 456 -6.72 29.97 -0.31
C VAL A 456 -5.35 29.91 -1.01
N ASP A 457 -5.26 30.44 -2.23
CA ASP A 457 -4.04 30.53 -3.04
C ASP A 457 -2.81 30.99 -2.22
N GLY A 458 -1.72 30.22 -2.27
CA GLY A 458 -0.47 30.50 -1.57
C GLY A 458 -0.51 30.31 -0.05
N SER A 459 -1.60 29.76 0.51
CA SER A 459 -1.68 29.41 1.92
C SER A 459 -0.87 28.15 2.26
N LEU A 460 -0.77 27.83 3.55
CA LEU A 460 -0.09 26.62 4.01
C LEU A 460 -0.85 25.32 3.69
N VAL A 461 -2.09 25.39 3.22
CA VAL A 461 -2.87 24.22 2.78
C VAL A 461 -2.22 23.51 1.61
N GLU A 462 -1.58 24.23 0.70
CA GLU A 462 -0.89 23.67 -0.48
C GLU A 462 0.32 22.77 -0.14
N LYS A 463 0.61 22.57 1.15
CA LYS A 463 1.83 21.92 1.68
C LYS A 463 1.59 21.06 2.92
N TYR A 464 0.45 21.20 3.58
CA TYR A 464 0.15 20.59 4.87
C TYR A 464 -1.35 20.30 5.00
N GLY A 465 -1.66 19.24 5.74
CA GLY A 465 -2.98 18.64 5.77
C GLY A 465 -3.25 17.78 4.53
N ALA A 466 -4.51 17.40 4.38
CA ALA A 466 -5.01 16.50 3.36
C ALA A 466 -5.20 17.20 1.99
N TYR A 467 -4.17 17.88 1.50
CA TYR A 467 -4.28 18.76 0.33
C TYR A 467 -4.69 18.02 -0.94
N ASP A 468 -4.01 16.93 -1.26
CA ASP A 468 -4.21 16.19 -2.51
C ASP A 468 -5.63 15.61 -2.56
N ARG A 469 -6.08 15.04 -1.42
CA ARG A 469 -7.44 14.53 -1.22
C ARG A 469 -8.50 15.64 -1.32
N LEU A 470 -8.20 16.83 -0.82
CA LEU A 470 -9.10 17.98 -0.93
C LEU A 470 -9.22 18.48 -2.38
N GLN A 471 -8.11 18.53 -3.12
CA GLN A 471 -8.10 18.93 -4.55
C GLN A 471 -8.85 17.93 -5.43
N GLU A 472 -8.63 16.63 -5.21
CA GLU A 472 -9.39 15.52 -5.82
C GLU A 472 -10.90 15.72 -5.60
N LEU A 473 -11.33 15.89 -4.35
CA LEU A 473 -12.73 16.07 -3.96
C LEU A 473 -13.36 17.39 -4.44
N LEU A 474 -12.55 18.42 -4.71
CA LEU A 474 -12.99 19.67 -5.33
C LEU A 474 -13.11 19.59 -6.86
N GLY A 475 -12.67 18.49 -7.48
CA GLY A 475 -12.59 18.36 -8.93
C GLY A 475 -11.52 19.24 -9.58
N ALA A 476 -10.53 19.70 -8.79
CA ALA A 476 -9.39 20.45 -9.28
C ALA A 476 -8.27 19.46 -9.64
N GLY A 477 -8.04 19.26 -10.95
CA GLY A 477 -6.87 18.51 -11.42
C GLY A 477 -5.55 19.14 -10.94
N PRO A 478 -4.48 18.34 -10.78
CA PRO A 478 -3.23 18.79 -10.19
C PRO A 478 -2.59 19.97 -10.95
N THR A 479 -1.97 20.90 -10.22
CA THR A 479 -1.39 22.13 -10.75
C THR A 479 0.05 21.95 -11.23
N ASP A 480 0.28 22.15 -12.53
CA ASP A 480 1.55 21.99 -13.26
C ASP A 480 2.45 23.26 -13.13
N PRO A 481 3.74 23.18 -12.75
CA PRO A 481 4.67 24.32 -12.69
C PRO A 481 5.20 24.78 -14.07
N THR A 482 5.77 25.98 -14.14
CA THR A 482 6.10 26.68 -15.41
C THR A 482 7.55 26.58 -15.89
N ASP A 483 7.73 26.50 -17.21
CA ASP A 483 8.98 26.12 -17.90
C ASP A 483 9.61 27.25 -18.78
N PRO A 484 10.95 27.29 -19.05
CA PRO A 484 11.62 28.34 -19.84
C PRO A 484 12.05 27.91 -21.27
N THR A 485 12.39 28.89 -22.13
CA THR A 485 12.44 28.73 -23.62
C THR A 485 13.82 28.48 -24.25
N ASP A 486 13.84 27.81 -25.42
CA ASP A 486 15.01 27.23 -26.11
C ASP A 486 15.32 27.77 -27.56
N PRO A 487 16.55 27.62 -28.11
CA PRO A 487 16.91 27.91 -29.52
C PRO A 487 17.82 26.85 -30.25
N THR A 488 18.25 27.07 -31.51
CA THR A 488 17.78 26.45 -32.78
C THR A 488 19.00 26.11 -33.67
N ASP A 489 18.91 25.17 -34.62
CA ASP A 489 20.06 24.42 -35.19
C ASP A 489 20.19 24.38 -36.75
N PRO A 490 21.33 23.87 -37.31
CA PRO A 490 21.43 23.49 -38.74
C PRO A 490 22.35 22.25 -39.03
N THR A 491 22.72 21.96 -40.29
CA THR A 491 22.09 20.98 -41.21
C THR A 491 23.19 20.17 -41.95
N ASP A 492 22.84 19.11 -42.70
CA ASP A 492 23.65 17.90 -42.86
C ASP A 492 23.64 17.23 -44.27
N PRO A 493 24.76 16.62 -44.74
CA PRO A 493 24.81 15.70 -45.92
C PRO A 493 25.82 14.51 -45.81
N THR A 494 25.90 13.46 -46.64
CA THR A 494 25.03 12.59 -47.50
C THR A 494 25.94 11.42 -47.98
N ASP A 495 25.43 10.19 -48.18
CA ASP A 495 26.25 8.94 -48.14
C ASP A 495 26.42 8.14 -49.48
N PRO A 496 27.36 7.16 -49.56
CA PRO A 496 27.44 6.14 -50.62
C PRO A 496 27.80 4.69 -50.13
N THR A 497 28.18 3.75 -51.01
CA THR A 497 27.38 2.56 -51.42
C THR A 497 28.27 1.28 -51.46
N ASP A 498 27.67 0.09 -51.59
CA ASP A 498 28.16 -1.18 -50.99
C ASP A 498 28.76 -2.27 -51.96
N PRO A 499 29.54 -3.29 -51.50
CA PRO A 499 30.21 -4.33 -52.32
C PRO A 499 29.69 -5.80 -52.12
N THR A 500 30.48 -6.83 -52.47
CA THR A 500 30.03 -8.24 -52.65
C THR A 500 31.00 -9.34 -52.15
N ASP A 501 30.47 -10.56 -52.00
CA ASP A 501 30.91 -11.72 -51.17
C ASP A 501 32.06 -12.65 -51.71
N PRO A 502 32.74 -13.49 -50.87
CA PRO A 502 33.95 -14.27 -51.21
C PRO A 502 33.77 -15.83 -51.27
N THR A 503 34.87 -16.60 -51.17
CA THR A 503 34.93 -18.09 -51.33
C THR A 503 36.02 -18.81 -50.49
N ASP A 504 35.86 -20.13 -50.31
CA ASP A 504 36.47 -21.04 -49.31
C ASP A 504 37.95 -21.54 -49.53
N PRO A 505 38.69 -22.06 -48.50
CA PRO A 505 40.16 -22.30 -48.51
C PRO A 505 40.66 -23.78 -48.58
N THR A 506 41.96 -24.02 -48.32
CA THR A 506 42.64 -25.36 -48.35
C THR A 506 43.82 -25.52 -47.35
N ASP A 507 44.18 -26.78 -47.05
CA ASP A 507 45.01 -27.30 -45.93
C ASP A 507 46.58 -27.25 -46.09
N PRO A 508 47.43 -27.37 -45.01
CA PRO A 508 48.87 -27.01 -45.00
C PRO A 508 49.94 -28.16 -44.94
N THR A 509 51.25 -27.81 -44.83
CA THR A 509 52.42 -28.74 -44.71
C THR A 509 53.66 -28.14 -43.97
N ASP A 510 54.63 -28.97 -43.55
CA ASP A 510 55.69 -28.80 -42.50
C ASP A 510 56.98 -29.66 -42.82
N PRO A 511 58.19 -29.64 -42.15
CA PRO A 511 58.88 -28.78 -41.14
C PRO A 511 60.28 -28.22 -41.60
N THR A 512 61.12 -27.61 -40.72
CA THR A 512 62.58 -27.95 -40.48
C THR A 512 63.34 -27.11 -39.40
N ASP A 513 64.58 -27.53 -39.02
CA ASP A 513 65.36 -27.23 -37.78
C ASP A 513 66.91 -27.06 -38.07
N PRO A 514 67.87 -26.91 -37.10
CA PRO A 514 68.40 -25.73 -36.35
C PRO A 514 69.86 -25.30 -36.72
N THR A 515 70.47 -24.31 -36.02
CA THR A 515 71.94 -24.27 -35.66
C THR A 515 72.35 -23.16 -34.65
N ASP A 516 73.54 -23.28 -34.01
CA ASP A 516 74.02 -22.54 -32.81
C ASP A 516 75.51 -22.05 -32.88
N PRO A 517 75.87 -20.88 -32.28
CA PRO A 517 77.24 -20.58 -31.83
C PRO A 517 77.41 -19.81 -30.47
N THR A 518 78.65 -19.85 -29.92
CA THR A 518 79.00 -19.71 -28.46
C THR A 518 79.34 -18.32 -27.84
N ASP A 519 79.22 -18.28 -26.49
CA ASP A 519 79.51 -17.25 -25.44
C ASP A 519 80.94 -16.64 -25.36
N PRO A 520 81.12 -15.45 -24.73
CA PRO A 520 81.87 -15.40 -23.45
C PRO A 520 81.43 -14.37 -22.34
N THR A 521 81.23 -14.89 -21.12
CA THR A 521 81.63 -14.35 -19.77
C THR A 521 80.73 -13.37 -18.97
N ASP A 522 81.00 -13.32 -17.66
CA ASP A 522 80.02 -13.42 -16.56
C ASP A 522 80.10 -12.27 -15.52
N PRO A 523 78.95 -11.71 -15.09
CA PRO A 523 78.71 -11.09 -13.79
C PRO A 523 77.73 -11.91 -12.92
N THR A 524 78.14 -12.27 -11.72
CA THR A 524 77.45 -13.24 -10.84
C THR A 524 76.02 -12.85 -10.41
N ASP A 525 75.05 -13.62 -10.93
CA ASP A 525 73.97 -14.31 -10.21
C ASP A 525 73.28 -13.58 -9.02
N PRO A 526 72.12 -12.96 -9.27
CA PRO A 526 70.96 -12.96 -8.38
C PRO A 526 70.00 -14.12 -8.73
N THR A 527 69.51 -14.82 -7.70
CA THR A 527 68.77 -16.09 -7.84
C THR A 527 67.45 -16.03 -8.62
N ASP A 528 67.24 -17.12 -9.36
CA ASP A 528 66.14 -17.45 -10.27
C ASP A 528 64.70 -17.39 -9.68
N PRO A 529 63.76 -16.64 -10.29
CA PRO A 529 62.32 -16.82 -10.15
C PRO A 529 61.75 -17.68 -11.30
N THR A 530 60.85 -18.61 -10.96
CA THR A 530 60.34 -19.65 -11.87
C THR A 530 59.60 -19.15 -13.12
N ASP A 531 59.75 -19.94 -14.19
CA ASP A 531 59.17 -19.80 -15.53
C ASP A 531 57.62 -19.73 -15.51
N PRO A 532 56.98 -18.70 -16.12
CA PRO A 532 55.54 -18.65 -16.32
C PRO A 532 55.11 -19.45 -17.56
N THR A 533 53.98 -20.15 -17.46
CA THR A 533 53.40 -20.93 -18.58
C THR A 533 52.90 -20.06 -19.74
N ASP A 534 53.04 -20.60 -20.96
CA ASP A 534 52.54 -20.04 -22.22
C ASP A 534 50.99 -19.92 -22.18
N PRO A 535 50.39 -18.79 -22.59
CA PRO A 535 48.94 -18.59 -22.54
C PRO A 535 48.19 -19.30 -23.68
N THR A 536 46.88 -19.50 -23.48
CA THR A 536 45.95 -20.06 -24.48
C THR A 536 45.43 -19.03 -25.49
N ASP A 537 44.84 -19.54 -26.57
CA ASP A 537 44.32 -18.77 -27.72
C ASP A 537 42.83 -18.39 -27.46
N PRO A 538 42.38 -17.14 -27.71
CA PRO A 538 41.08 -16.64 -27.23
C PRO A 538 39.88 -16.94 -28.17
N THR A 539 38.67 -16.84 -27.61
CA THR A 539 37.38 -16.95 -28.32
C THR A 539 36.90 -15.64 -28.96
N ASP A 540 36.05 -15.76 -29.99
CA ASP A 540 35.54 -14.65 -30.82
C ASP A 540 34.31 -13.97 -30.15
N PRO A 541 34.29 -12.64 -29.94
CA PRO A 541 33.19 -11.94 -29.25
C PRO A 541 31.98 -11.64 -30.16
N ALA A 542 30.80 -11.48 -29.56
CA ALA A 542 29.55 -11.17 -30.26
C ALA A 542 29.56 -9.77 -30.91
N LYS A 543 28.81 -9.61 -32.02
CA LYS A 543 28.78 -8.39 -32.86
C LYS A 543 28.01 -7.19 -32.31
N GLY A 544 27.31 -7.34 -31.18
CA GLY A 544 26.50 -6.29 -30.58
C GLY A 544 25.93 -6.75 -29.24
N LYS A 545 25.56 -5.79 -28.39
CA LYS A 545 24.91 -6.00 -27.09
C LYS A 545 23.40 -5.82 -27.23
N LEU A 546 22.65 -6.70 -26.57
CA LEU A 546 21.21 -6.54 -26.37
C LEU A 546 20.98 -5.61 -25.16
N LEU A 547 20.20 -4.55 -25.33
CA LEU A 547 20.07 -3.43 -24.39
C LEU A 547 18.71 -3.35 -23.70
N PHE A 548 17.64 -3.70 -24.40
CA PHE A 548 16.30 -3.79 -23.83
C PHE A 548 15.63 -5.09 -24.26
N GLY A 549 14.87 -5.68 -23.35
CA GLY A 549 14.07 -6.86 -23.59
C GLY A 549 12.72 -6.79 -22.89
N LEU A 550 11.67 -7.15 -23.62
CA LEU A 550 10.37 -7.51 -23.08
C LEU A 550 10.00 -8.91 -23.61
N PRO A 551 10.47 -9.99 -22.95
CA PRO A 551 10.16 -11.36 -23.33
C PRO A 551 8.68 -11.69 -23.09
N GLY A 552 8.15 -12.65 -23.85
CA GLY A 552 6.76 -13.07 -23.72
C GLY A 552 5.79 -12.07 -24.37
N ALA A 553 4.49 -12.23 -24.11
CA ALA A 553 3.41 -11.60 -24.89
C ALA A 553 2.55 -10.64 -24.05
N VAL A 554 2.42 -9.41 -24.54
CA VAL A 554 1.58 -8.35 -23.97
C VAL A 554 0.33 -8.17 -24.84
N ALA A 555 -0.85 -8.39 -24.26
CA ALA A 555 -2.13 -8.29 -24.94
C ALA A 555 -2.71 -6.87 -24.80
N ILE A 556 -2.58 -6.06 -25.85
CA ILE A 556 -3.05 -4.67 -25.90
C ILE A 556 -4.52 -4.66 -26.34
N ASN A 557 -5.42 -4.27 -25.42
CA ASN A 557 -6.86 -4.21 -25.65
C ASN A 557 -7.45 -2.81 -25.40
N SER A 558 -6.68 -1.95 -24.73
CA SER A 558 -7.08 -0.64 -24.26
C SER A 558 -5.84 0.26 -24.05
N SER A 559 -6.04 1.48 -23.55
CA SER A 559 -4.92 2.37 -23.21
C SER A 559 -4.16 1.96 -21.95
N THR A 560 -4.75 1.23 -21.00
CA THR A 560 -4.01 0.83 -19.77
C THR A 560 -2.97 -0.26 -20.01
N ASP A 561 -2.96 -0.85 -21.21
CA ASP A 561 -2.18 -2.04 -21.54
C ASP A 561 -0.94 -1.69 -22.38
N VAL A 562 -0.79 -0.43 -22.78
CA VAL A 562 0.36 0.09 -23.53
C VAL A 562 1.54 0.24 -22.56
N VAL A 563 2.65 -0.44 -22.85
CA VAL A 563 3.84 -0.40 -22.00
C VAL A 563 4.67 0.83 -22.37
N GLU A 564 4.87 1.73 -21.40
CA GLU A 564 5.65 2.95 -21.56
C GLU A 564 7.00 2.82 -20.87
N VAL A 565 8.01 2.39 -21.63
CA VAL A 565 9.39 2.24 -21.17
C VAL A 565 9.98 3.63 -20.94
N ALA A 566 10.56 3.84 -19.76
CA ALA A 566 11.11 5.14 -19.35
C ALA A 566 12.33 5.57 -20.19
N PRO A 567 12.68 6.87 -20.20
CA PRO A 567 13.90 7.37 -20.82
C PRO A 567 15.17 6.76 -20.21
N ASP A 568 15.69 5.73 -20.88
CA ASP A 568 16.98 5.12 -20.56
C ASP A 568 18.08 5.64 -21.53
N PRO A 569 19.16 6.26 -21.00
CA PRO A 569 20.34 6.64 -21.76
C PRO A 569 21.11 5.50 -22.43
N THR A 570 21.00 4.23 -21.99
CA THR A 570 21.72 3.14 -22.69
C THR A 570 21.15 2.89 -24.08
N LEU A 571 19.85 3.19 -24.28
CA LEU A 571 19.16 3.10 -25.56
C LEU A 571 19.42 4.30 -26.48
N GLU A 572 20.32 5.23 -26.14
CA GLU A 572 20.72 6.37 -26.97
C GLU A 572 21.68 6.00 -28.14
N ILE A 573 21.29 5.00 -28.91
CA ILE A 573 22.20 4.26 -29.79
C ILE A 573 22.39 4.85 -31.20
N ALA A 574 23.66 4.85 -31.65
CA ALA A 574 24.06 5.32 -32.99
C ALA A 574 23.68 4.35 -34.11
N ALA A 575 23.76 3.04 -33.82
CA ALA A 575 23.23 1.95 -34.62
C ALA A 575 22.28 1.13 -33.74
N GLY A 576 21.39 0.35 -34.33
CA GLY A 576 20.51 -0.47 -33.53
C GLY A 576 19.62 -1.40 -34.32
N THR A 577 19.13 -2.43 -33.64
CA THR A 577 18.17 -3.38 -34.20
C THR A 577 17.06 -3.62 -33.19
N ILE A 578 15.85 -3.30 -33.62
CA ILE A 578 14.62 -3.50 -32.85
C ILE A 578 13.88 -4.67 -33.49
N SER A 579 13.49 -5.67 -32.71
CA SER A 579 12.75 -6.83 -33.20
C SER A 579 11.58 -7.13 -32.28
N PHE A 580 10.42 -7.46 -32.83
CA PHE A 580 9.26 -7.96 -32.09
C PHE A 580 8.29 -8.73 -32.99
N THR A 581 7.58 -9.69 -32.41
CA THR A 581 6.44 -10.35 -33.07
C THR A 581 5.17 -9.56 -32.74
N PHE A 582 4.24 -9.41 -33.70
CA PHE A 582 2.93 -8.85 -33.42
C PHE A 582 1.79 -9.59 -34.13
N GLU A 583 0.64 -9.70 -33.48
CA GLU A 583 -0.62 -10.17 -34.04
C GLU A 583 -1.70 -9.12 -33.79
N ALA A 584 -2.44 -8.72 -34.82
CA ALA A 584 -3.61 -7.85 -34.65
C ALA A 584 -4.89 -8.68 -34.55
N ASP A 585 -5.72 -8.44 -33.54
CA ASP A 585 -7.06 -9.01 -33.43
C ASP A 585 -8.00 -8.41 -34.49
N ARG A 586 -7.81 -7.12 -34.84
CA ARG A 586 -8.64 -6.41 -35.83
C ARG A 586 -7.82 -5.47 -36.71
N ILE A 587 -7.99 -5.61 -38.02
CA ILE A 587 -7.39 -4.71 -39.01
C ILE A 587 -8.37 -3.58 -39.35
N GLY A 588 -8.15 -2.40 -38.75
CA GLY A 588 -8.95 -1.21 -39.00
C GLY A 588 -8.50 0.02 -38.20
N GLY A 589 -8.63 1.20 -38.80
CA GLY A 589 -8.14 2.46 -38.21
C GLY A 589 -6.61 2.55 -38.22
N LYS A 590 -6.07 3.46 -37.40
CA LYS A 590 -4.66 3.46 -37.01
C LYS A 590 -4.48 2.76 -35.66
N GLN A 591 -3.41 1.99 -35.53
CA GLN A 591 -3.03 1.25 -34.33
C GLN A 591 -1.49 1.24 -34.23
N GLY A 592 -0.95 1.63 -33.08
CA GLY A 592 0.50 1.67 -32.84
C GLY A 592 1.08 0.31 -32.45
N LEU A 593 2.29 0.02 -32.91
CA LEU A 593 3.02 -1.20 -32.56
C LEU A 593 4.21 -0.87 -31.66
N LEU A 594 5.12 -0.03 -32.13
CA LEU A 594 6.22 0.49 -31.32
C LEU A 594 6.52 1.92 -31.75
N THR A 595 6.61 2.83 -30.78
CA THR A 595 7.04 4.20 -30.97
C THR A 595 8.20 4.50 -30.04
N ARG A 596 9.23 5.20 -30.52
CA ARG A 596 10.08 6.04 -29.70
C ARG A 596 10.10 7.40 -30.38
N ASP A 597 9.34 8.34 -29.82
CA ASP A 597 9.20 9.68 -30.38
C ASP A 597 10.42 10.53 -30.02
N ALA A 598 10.45 11.80 -30.39
CA ALA A 598 11.48 12.75 -29.98
C ALA A 598 10.87 14.16 -29.91
N SER A 599 11.33 15.01 -29.00
CA SER A 599 10.88 16.40 -28.96
C SER A 599 11.78 17.37 -29.75
N TYR A 600 13.04 17.01 -30.00
CA TYR A 600 14.04 17.88 -30.63
C TYR A 600 14.58 17.32 -31.95
N TYR A 601 13.72 17.35 -32.98
CA TYR A 601 14.01 17.10 -34.41
C TYR A 601 15.40 17.57 -34.87
N GLU A 602 15.81 18.76 -34.45
CA GLU A 602 17.05 19.40 -34.88
C GLU A 602 18.31 18.78 -34.23
N GLY A 603 18.21 18.25 -33.00
CA GLY A 603 19.34 17.84 -32.15
C GLY A 603 19.78 16.37 -32.22
N GLY A 604 19.18 15.56 -33.10
CA GLY A 604 19.64 14.19 -33.41
C GLY A 604 18.83 13.04 -32.82
N GLY A 605 17.93 13.31 -31.86
CA GLY A 605 16.95 12.31 -31.44
C GLY A 605 15.94 12.09 -32.56
N ASN A 606 16.09 11.01 -33.33
CA ASN A 606 15.20 10.72 -34.45
C ASN A 606 14.02 9.84 -34.00
N HIS A 607 12.85 10.06 -34.60
CA HIS A 607 11.61 9.36 -34.25
C HIS A 607 11.53 8.03 -35.00
N LEU A 608 11.12 6.98 -34.28
CA LEU A 608 10.63 5.75 -34.88
C LEU A 608 9.16 5.54 -34.57
N SER A 609 8.37 5.11 -35.54
CA SER A 609 6.99 4.69 -35.31
C SER A 609 6.57 3.57 -36.25
N ALA A 610 6.44 2.36 -35.73
CA ALA A 610 5.79 1.23 -36.39
C ALA A 610 4.28 1.25 -36.07
N TYR A 611 3.43 1.30 -37.10
CA TYR A 611 1.97 1.34 -36.93
C TYR A 611 1.21 0.74 -38.12
N LEU A 612 0.03 0.20 -37.83
CA LEU A 612 -0.94 -0.22 -38.84
C LEU A 612 -1.82 0.98 -39.24
N ASP A 613 -2.15 1.08 -40.53
CA ASP A 613 -3.19 1.98 -41.08
C ASP A 613 -4.07 1.15 -42.03
N GLY A 614 -5.09 0.51 -41.45
CA GLY A 614 -5.78 -0.61 -42.08
C GLY A 614 -4.82 -1.79 -42.36
N ASP A 615 -4.90 -2.37 -43.55
CA ASP A 615 -4.15 -3.58 -43.97
C ASP A 615 -2.65 -3.38 -44.20
N ARG A 616 -2.10 -2.24 -43.76
CA ARG A 616 -0.75 -1.78 -44.09
C ARG A 616 0.03 -1.46 -42.84
N LEU A 617 1.09 -2.23 -42.61
CA LEU A 617 2.18 -1.85 -41.74
C LEU A 617 2.93 -0.68 -42.37
N ASN A 618 3.25 0.30 -41.54
CA ASN A 618 4.08 1.46 -41.88
C ASN A 618 5.12 1.59 -40.77
N VAL A 619 6.39 1.46 -41.11
CA VAL A 619 7.47 1.90 -40.24
C VAL A 619 7.91 3.26 -40.73
N ARG A 620 7.65 4.28 -39.92
CA ARG A 620 8.01 5.67 -40.18
C ARG A 620 9.25 6.03 -39.37
N PHE A 621 10.28 6.42 -40.09
CA PHE A 621 11.49 7.05 -39.56
C PHE A 621 11.37 8.55 -39.82
N GLN A 622 11.70 9.39 -38.85
CA GLN A 622 11.77 10.84 -39.06
C GLN A 622 13.01 11.43 -38.40
N ASP A 623 13.81 12.14 -39.19
CA ASP A 623 14.91 12.99 -38.73
C ASP A 623 14.50 14.47 -38.80
N GLY A 624 15.39 15.38 -38.42
CA GLY A 624 15.13 16.82 -38.50
C GLY A 624 14.93 17.41 -39.90
N LYS A 625 15.02 16.60 -40.97
CA LYS A 625 15.10 17.05 -42.36
C LYS A 625 13.96 16.47 -43.22
N GLY A 626 13.42 15.30 -42.85
CA GLY A 626 12.24 14.71 -43.47
C GLY A 626 11.82 13.39 -42.83
N ASP A 627 10.79 12.76 -43.40
CA ASP A 627 10.34 11.42 -43.01
C ASP A 627 10.43 10.41 -44.15
N GLN A 628 10.87 9.20 -43.80
CA GLN A 628 10.88 8.04 -44.68
C GLN A 628 9.93 7.00 -44.09
N VAL A 629 8.96 6.57 -44.90
CA VAL A 629 8.03 5.50 -44.51
C VAL A 629 8.32 4.28 -45.36
N ILE A 630 8.58 3.15 -44.72
CA ILE A 630 8.68 1.83 -45.35
C ILE A 630 7.41 1.06 -44.99
N SER A 631 6.64 0.68 -45.99
CA SER A 631 5.29 0.13 -45.79
C SER A 631 5.07 -1.15 -46.60
N VAL A 632 4.46 -2.15 -45.96
CA VAL A 632 3.96 -3.37 -46.62
C VAL A 632 2.46 -3.52 -46.39
N GLY A 633 1.73 -3.90 -47.44
CA GLY A 633 0.29 -4.14 -47.39
C GLY A 633 -0.06 -5.62 -47.44
N GLY A 634 -1.18 -6.00 -46.83
CA GLY A 634 -1.63 -7.40 -46.71
C GLY A 634 -1.43 -8.01 -45.32
N ILE A 635 -1.21 -7.17 -44.30
CA ILE A 635 -1.31 -7.56 -42.88
C ILE A 635 -2.76 -8.00 -42.59
N LYS A 636 -2.93 -9.06 -41.80
CA LYS A 636 -4.23 -9.68 -41.51
C LYS A 636 -4.50 -9.71 -40.02
N ALA A 637 -5.80 -9.73 -39.69
CA ALA A 637 -6.25 -10.06 -38.36
C ALA A 637 -6.10 -11.57 -38.12
N GLY A 638 -5.72 -11.99 -36.91
CA GLY A 638 -5.55 -13.40 -36.60
C GLY A 638 -4.30 -14.01 -37.25
N THR A 639 -3.17 -13.30 -37.26
CA THR A 639 -1.91 -13.73 -37.89
C THR A 639 -0.73 -12.98 -37.24
N GLU A 640 0.20 -13.72 -36.66
CA GLU A 640 1.52 -13.23 -36.20
C GLU A 640 2.41 -12.81 -37.38
N TYR A 641 3.22 -11.78 -37.16
CA TYR A 641 4.27 -11.29 -38.06
C TYR A 641 5.51 -10.90 -37.26
N ASP A 642 6.69 -11.34 -37.69
CA ASP A 642 7.97 -10.96 -37.05
C ASP A 642 8.49 -9.68 -37.72
N LEU A 643 8.48 -8.56 -36.99
CA LEU A 643 8.91 -7.25 -37.47
C LEU A 643 10.28 -6.88 -36.88
N GLN A 644 11.29 -6.80 -37.75
CA GLN A 644 12.61 -6.28 -37.41
C GLN A 644 12.91 -4.98 -38.15
N ILE A 645 13.44 -4.01 -37.42
CA ILE A 645 13.77 -2.66 -37.86
C ILE A 645 15.23 -2.41 -37.46
N THR A 646 16.10 -2.11 -38.42
CA THR A 646 17.54 -1.96 -38.16
C THR A 646 18.12 -0.69 -38.79
N PHE A 647 19.07 -0.05 -38.10
CA PHE A 647 19.69 1.23 -38.48
C PHE A 647 21.15 1.36 -38.02
N ASP A 648 21.90 2.27 -38.65
CA ASP A 648 23.33 2.55 -38.37
C ASP A 648 23.71 4.03 -38.51
N GLY A 649 22.75 4.95 -38.34
CA GLY A 649 22.95 6.37 -38.61
C GLY A 649 23.00 6.74 -40.10
N LYS A 650 22.94 5.77 -41.02
CA LYS A 650 23.07 5.99 -42.49
C LYS A 650 21.95 5.36 -43.30
N GLN A 651 21.57 4.12 -42.99
CA GLN A 651 20.56 3.36 -43.69
C GLN A 651 19.59 2.70 -42.71
N VAL A 652 18.29 2.82 -43.00
CA VAL A 652 17.25 2.04 -42.34
C VAL A 652 16.87 0.85 -43.21
N GLU A 653 16.58 -0.29 -42.59
CA GLU A 653 15.99 -1.45 -43.25
C GLU A 653 14.93 -2.11 -42.37
N VAL A 654 13.86 -2.57 -43.00
CA VAL A 654 12.74 -3.22 -42.33
C VAL A 654 12.53 -4.60 -42.93
N PHE A 655 12.45 -5.60 -42.05
CA PHE A 655 12.17 -6.99 -42.37
C PHE A 655 10.80 -7.37 -41.80
N VAL A 656 10.05 -8.18 -42.54
CA VAL A 656 8.87 -8.89 -42.04
C VAL A 656 9.06 -10.37 -42.33
N ASP A 657 8.87 -11.22 -41.32
CA ASP A 657 9.06 -12.68 -41.39
C ASP A 657 10.49 -13.03 -41.88
N GLY A 658 11.49 -12.25 -41.42
CA GLY A 658 12.89 -12.35 -41.83
C GLY A 658 13.22 -11.85 -43.26
N ALA A 659 12.23 -11.40 -44.03
CA ALA A 659 12.42 -10.91 -45.40
C ALA A 659 12.37 -9.37 -45.46
N SER A 660 13.40 -8.75 -46.06
CA SER A 660 13.45 -7.29 -46.25
C SER A 660 12.26 -6.81 -47.10
N ILE A 661 11.40 -5.98 -46.50
CA ILE A 661 10.29 -5.30 -47.20
C ILE A 661 10.74 -3.97 -47.81
N GLY A 662 11.91 -3.48 -47.42
CA GLY A 662 12.58 -2.33 -48.01
C GLY A 662 13.68 -1.77 -47.11
N SER A 663 14.68 -1.17 -47.75
CA SER A 663 15.67 -0.30 -47.12
C SER A 663 15.64 1.10 -47.75
N ALA A 664 16.19 2.08 -47.03
CA ALA A 664 16.38 3.44 -47.50
C ALA A 664 17.62 4.07 -46.85
N ASP A 665 18.41 4.78 -47.65
CA ASP A 665 19.52 5.60 -47.15
C ASP A 665 18.93 6.81 -46.40
N PHE A 666 18.75 6.63 -45.10
CA PHE A 666 18.07 7.53 -44.19
C PHE A 666 18.82 7.52 -42.85
N SER A 667 19.21 8.70 -42.36
CA SER A 667 19.94 8.79 -41.10
C SER A 667 18.98 8.56 -39.95
N MET A 668 19.11 7.41 -39.28
CA MET A 668 18.32 7.03 -38.12
C MET A 668 19.26 6.64 -36.99
N THR A 669 19.04 7.23 -35.83
CA THR A 669 19.77 7.01 -34.59
C THR A 669 18.86 7.39 -33.42
N TRP A 670 19.08 6.79 -32.26
CA TRP A 670 18.45 7.18 -30.99
C TRP A 670 19.41 7.94 -30.06
N THR A 671 20.61 8.30 -30.50
CA THR A 671 21.48 9.20 -29.72
C THR A 671 20.80 10.55 -29.49
N ASN A 672 20.83 11.04 -28.25
CA ASN A 672 20.02 12.16 -27.75
C ASN A 672 18.49 11.91 -27.73
N ASN A 673 18.00 10.68 -27.90
CA ASN A 673 16.58 10.32 -27.75
C ASN A 673 16.29 9.83 -26.31
N ALA A 674 16.18 10.79 -25.40
CA ALA A 674 15.73 10.58 -24.03
C ALA A 674 14.20 10.73 -23.86
N GLU A 675 13.42 10.17 -24.80
CA GLU A 675 11.96 10.05 -24.65
C GLU A 675 11.55 8.63 -24.20
N TYR A 676 10.31 8.53 -23.70
CA TYR A 676 9.65 7.25 -23.46
C TYR A 676 9.50 6.46 -24.78
N MET A 677 9.69 5.14 -24.71
CA MET A 677 9.37 4.20 -25.79
C MET A 677 8.05 3.48 -25.49
N GLN A 678 7.04 3.65 -26.33
CA GLN A 678 5.70 3.07 -26.16
C GLN A 678 5.55 1.81 -27.00
N ILE A 679 5.25 0.69 -26.35
CA ILE A 679 4.96 -0.61 -26.96
C ILE A 679 3.44 -0.82 -26.93
N GLY A 680 2.84 -1.03 -28.10
CA GLY A 680 1.40 -1.12 -28.29
C GLY A 680 0.69 0.22 -28.54
N GLY A 681 1.41 1.34 -28.70
CA GLY A 681 0.83 2.68 -28.86
C GLY A 681 1.57 3.59 -29.84
N LEU A 682 0.92 4.67 -30.29
CA LEU A 682 1.50 5.74 -31.10
C LEU A 682 1.85 6.95 -30.22
N GLY A 683 3.12 7.11 -29.91
CA GLY A 683 3.67 8.16 -29.03
C GLY A 683 3.61 9.61 -29.55
N TRP A 684 3.05 9.88 -30.74
CA TRP A 684 2.98 11.21 -31.39
C TRP A 684 2.19 12.32 -30.64
N ALA A 685 1.92 12.14 -29.35
CA ALA A 685 1.14 13.02 -28.51
C ALA A 685 1.69 13.15 -27.06
N SER A 686 2.81 12.51 -26.73
CA SER A 686 3.51 12.75 -25.46
C SER A 686 4.07 14.18 -25.37
N LYS A 687 4.40 14.60 -24.15
CA LYS A 687 5.32 15.73 -23.91
C LYS A 687 6.74 15.18 -23.73
N THR A 688 7.76 16.00 -23.99
CA THR A 688 9.17 15.72 -23.65
C THR A 688 9.31 15.11 -22.26
N GLY A 689 9.99 13.97 -22.15
CA GLY A 689 10.32 13.33 -20.87
C GLY A 689 9.09 12.93 -20.05
N GLN A 690 7.95 12.68 -20.70
CA GLN A 690 6.70 12.27 -20.05
C GLN A 690 6.04 11.12 -20.84
N PRO A 691 5.32 10.21 -20.14
CA PRO A 691 4.48 9.21 -20.80
C PRO A 691 3.36 9.86 -21.63
N GLY A 692 2.90 9.17 -22.67
CA GLY A 692 1.78 9.58 -23.50
C GLY A 692 1.76 8.93 -24.89
N PHE A 693 0.58 8.47 -25.31
CA PHE A 693 0.33 7.91 -26.63
C PHE A 693 -1.12 8.10 -27.06
N ALA A 694 -1.41 7.77 -28.31
CA ALA A 694 -2.74 7.57 -28.85
C ALA A 694 -2.80 6.25 -29.64
N TYR A 695 -4.00 5.88 -30.11
CA TYR A 695 -4.20 4.74 -31.02
C TYR A 695 -3.55 3.43 -30.55
N PRO A 696 -3.95 2.87 -29.38
CA PRO A 696 -3.45 1.58 -28.94
C PRO A 696 -3.74 0.47 -29.96
N LEU A 697 -2.93 -0.58 -29.95
CA LEU A 697 -3.19 -1.83 -30.67
C LEU A 697 -4.48 -2.49 -30.15
N ASP A 698 -5.13 -3.24 -31.04
CA ASP A 698 -6.21 -4.18 -30.74
C ASP A 698 -5.67 -5.56 -31.13
N GLY A 699 -4.94 -6.23 -30.22
CA GLY A 699 -4.10 -7.40 -30.49
C GLY A 699 -2.95 -7.61 -29.50
N THR A 700 -1.92 -8.35 -29.91
CA THR A 700 -0.77 -8.77 -29.06
C THR A 700 0.57 -8.34 -29.66
N ILE A 701 1.51 -7.93 -28.82
CA ILE A 701 2.93 -7.78 -29.16
C ILE A 701 3.76 -8.67 -28.23
N SER A 702 4.78 -9.33 -28.76
CA SER A 702 5.66 -10.18 -27.97
C SER A 702 7.13 -10.03 -28.34
N ASN A 703 8.00 -10.39 -27.40
CA ASN A 703 9.44 -10.54 -27.61
C ASN A 703 10.09 -9.24 -28.13
N VAL A 704 9.87 -8.11 -27.45
CA VAL A 704 10.39 -6.80 -27.89
C VAL A 704 11.84 -6.64 -27.48
N ALA A 705 12.74 -6.74 -28.45
CA ALA A 705 14.18 -6.66 -28.28
C ALA A 705 14.73 -5.35 -28.88
N VAL A 706 15.73 -4.74 -28.24
CA VAL A 706 16.58 -3.69 -28.83
C VAL A 706 18.05 -4.05 -28.62
N ALA A 707 18.84 -4.07 -29.69
CA ALA A 707 20.30 -4.23 -29.68
C ALA A 707 21.01 -2.97 -30.17
N ASP A 708 22.27 -2.76 -29.74
CA ASP A 708 23.13 -1.59 -30.04
C ASP A 708 23.78 -1.58 -31.44
N ALA A 709 23.49 -2.60 -32.26
CA ALA A 709 24.15 -2.85 -33.53
C ALA A 709 23.14 -3.02 -34.68
N ARG A 710 23.60 -2.76 -35.91
CA ARG A 710 22.85 -3.10 -37.14
C ARG A 710 23.04 -4.59 -37.45
N LEU A 711 22.03 -5.41 -37.15
CA LEU A 711 22.06 -6.86 -37.25
C LEU A 711 21.08 -7.36 -38.32
N THR A 712 21.46 -8.41 -39.03
CA THR A 712 20.51 -9.16 -39.89
C THR A 712 19.49 -9.93 -39.02
N PRO A 713 18.37 -10.42 -39.59
CA PRO A 713 17.42 -11.23 -38.83
C PRO A 713 18.02 -12.49 -38.20
N THR A 714 19.00 -13.11 -38.85
CA THR A 714 19.73 -14.25 -38.27
C THR A 714 20.60 -13.80 -37.11
N GLU A 715 21.42 -12.75 -37.27
CA GLU A 715 22.28 -12.25 -36.19
C GLU A 715 21.50 -11.70 -34.99
N MET A 716 20.31 -11.13 -35.20
CA MET A 716 19.42 -10.70 -34.11
C MET A 716 18.77 -11.90 -33.40
N THR A 717 18.34 -12.92 -34.15
CA THR A 717 17.79 -14.16 -33.58
C THR A 717 18.85 -14.91 -32.78
N ASP A 718 20.06 -15.03 -33.34
CA ASP A 718 21.20 -15.66 -32.68
C ASP A 718 21.58 -14.86 -31.42
N LEU A 719 21.65 -13.52 -31.49
CA LEU A 719 21.96 -12.69 -30.33
C LEU A 719 20.96 -12.88 -29.18
N ILE A 720 19.64 -12.82 -29.44
CA ILE A 720 18.60 -13.11 -28.44
C ILE A 720 18.74 -14.54 -27.90
N GLY A 721 19.11 -15.49 -28.76
CA GLY A 721 19.34 -16.89 -28.39
C GLY A 721 20.62 -17.17 -27.60
N THR A 722 21.64 -16.31 -27.68
CA THR A 722 22.95 -16.51 -27.01
C THR A 722 23.20 -15.57 -25.84
N ALA A 723 22.65 -14.36 -25.85
CA ALA A 723 22.80 -13.39 -24.76
C ALA A 723 21.69 -13.49 -23.70
N GLY A 724 20.63 -14.25 -23.99
CA GLY A 724 19.37 -14.16 -23.26
C GLY A 724 18.62 -12.86 -23.58
N TRP A 725 17.58 -12.56 -22.81
CA TRP A 725 16.95 -11.25 -22.79
C TRP A 725 17.69 -10.37 -21.78
N PRO A 726 17.92 -9.06 -22.03
CA PRO A 726 18.53 -8.19 -21.05
C PRO A 726 17.56 -7.97 -19.90
N ASP A 727 18.10 -7.85 -18.69
CA ASP A 727 17.40 -7.24 -17.58
C ASP A 727 16.99 -5.80 -17.97
N PRO A 728 15.72 -5.38 -17.83
CA PRO A 728 15.25 -4.07 -18.26
C PRO A 728 15.79 -2.85 -17.47
N ASP A 729 16.69 -3.01 -16.48
CA ASP A 729 17.42 -1.90 -15.82
C ASP A 729 18.95 -1.98 -16.03
N PRO A 730 19.52 -1.28 -17.03
CA PRO A 730 20.93 -1.43 -17.40
C PRO A 730 21.84 -0.33 -16.82
N THR A 731 22.53 -0.59 -15.71
CA THR A 731 23.66 0.26 -15.27
C THR A 731 24.97 -0.10 -16.00
N PRO A 732 25.80 0.89 -16.42
CA PRO A 732 26.98 0.64 -17.26
C PRO A 732 28.31 0.55 -16.49
N ASP A 733 29.07 -0.53 -16.70
CA ASP A 733 30.47 -0.69 -16.25
C ASP A 733 31.47 -0.67 -17.45
N PRO A 734 32.75 -0.26 -17.29
CA PRO A 734 33.64 0.05 -18.43
C PRO A 734 34.71 -1.02 -18.75
N ASP A 735 34.74 -1.45 -20.01
CA ASP A 735 35.68 -2.42 -20.63
C ASP A 735 37.00 -1.75 -21.14
N PRO A 736 38.12 -2.44 -21.49
CA PRO A 736 38.39 -3.89 -21.55
C PRO A 736 39.72 -4.37 -20.90
N THR A 737 40.28 -5.53 -21.27
CA THR A 737 40.20 -6.88 -20.65
C THR A 737 41.63 -7.50 -20.68
N PRO A 738 41.95 -8.67 -20.06
CA PRO A 738 41.75 -9.96 -20.77
C PRO A 738 41.62 -11.27 -19.93
N ASP A 739 40.79 -12.20 -20.41
CA ASP A 739 40.84 -13.68 -20.21
C ASP A 739 40.61 -14.25 -18.78
N PRO A 740 40.04 -15.46 -18.63
CA PRO A 740 38.62 -15.73 -18.82
C PRO A 740 37.99 -16.22 -17.49
N ASP A 741 37.32 -15.33 -16.78
CA ASP A 741 36.67 -15.64 -15.49
C ASP A 741 35.32 -16.39 -15.66
N PRO A 742 34.86 -17.12 -14.61
CA PRO A 742 33.70 -18.01 -14.70
C PRO A 742 32.36 -17.28 -14.81
N GLU A 743 31.27 -18.04 -15.02
CA GLU A 743 29.91 -17.57 -14.81
C GLU A 743 29.82 -16.83 -13.46
N PRO A 744 29.23 -15.62 -13.40
CA PRO A 744 29.25 -14.80 -12.19
C PRO A 744 28.51 -15.52 -11.07
N ALA A 745 29.26 -16.02 -10.10
CA ALA A 745 28.69 -16.59 -8.89
C ALA A 745 27.82 -15.53 -8.20
N LEU A 746 26.61 -15.92 -7.79
CA LEU A 746 25.70 -15.05 -7.04
C LEU A 746 26.45 -14.41 -5.87
N ASP A 747 26.30 -13.10 -5.63
CA ASP A 747 27.07 -12.41 -4.58
C ASP A 747 26.48 -12.71 -3.19
N VAL A 748 26.85 -13.90 -2.68
CA VAL A 748 26.45 -14.43 -1.39
C VAL A 748 27.17 -13.68 -0.27
N VAL A 749 26.57 -12.57 0.15
CA VAL A 749 27.05 -11.72 1.25
C VAL A 749 26.89 -12.36 2.64
N TYR A 750 26.03 -13.38 2.78
CA TYR A 750 25.99 -14.28 3.94
C TYR A 750 25.54 -15.70 3.56
N SER A 751 26.14 -16.71 4.19
CA SER A 751 25.75 -18.12 4.07
C SER A 751 25.95 -18.85 5.39
N GLN A 752 24.97 -19.63 5.81
CA GLN A 752 25.07 -20.60 6.90
C GLN A 752 24.51 -21.94 6.45
N THR A 753 25.42 -22.83 6.05
CA THR A 753 25.11 -24.10 5.35
C THR A 753 24.93 -25.27 6.31
N GLY A 754 23.89 -26.07 6.11
CA GLY A 754 23.57 -27.26 6.91
C GLY A 754 22.84 -26.99 8.24
N ASP A 755 22.38 -28.07 8.87
CA ASP A 755 21.38 -28.12 9.93
C ASP A 755 21.72 -27.28 11.18
N ILE A 756 20.95 -26.22 11.42
CA ILE A 756 20.82 -25.53 12.70
C ILE A 756 19.61 -26.13 13.43
N VAL A 757 19.87 -26.99 14.42
CA VAL A 757 18.80 -27.60 15.25
C VAL A 757 18.53 -26.71 16.46
N ILE A 758 17.34 -26.13 16.53
CA ILE A 758 16.99 -25.05 17.46
C ILE A 758 15.92 -25.56 18.44
N SER A 759 16.28 -25.56 19.73
CA SER A 759 15.43 -26.08 20.82
C SER A 759 15.36 -25.14 22.03
N SER A 760 16.22 -24.11 22.04
CA SER A 760 16.46 -23.24 23.17
C SER A 760 17.13 -21.93 22.74
N ALA A 761 17.08 -20.91 23.59
CA ALA A 761 17.79 -19.65 23.38
C ALA A 761 19.33 -19.76 23.35
N ALA A 762 19.91 -20.96 23.54
CA ALA A 762 21.35 -21.19 23.35
C ALA A 762 21.71 -21.61 21.90
N ASP A 763 20.70 -21.92 21.09
CA ASP A 763 20.83 -22.51 19.75
C ASP A 763 20.55 -21.46 18.63
N VAL A 764 20.14 -20.25 19.02
CA VAL A 764 19.85 -19.10 18.13
C VAL A 764 21.16 -18.47 17.65
N VAL A 765 21.24 -18.18 16.34
CA VAL A 765 22.39 -17.47 15.76
C VAL A 765 22.10 -15.97 15.75
N GLU A 766 23.06 -15.15 16.23
CA GLU A 766 22.97 -13.69 16.22
C GLU A 766 24.16 -13.08 15.48
N GLU A 767 23.94 -12.67 14.24
CA GLU A 767 24.95 -12.07 13.37
C GLU A 767 25.03 -10.55 13.57
N ALA A 768 26.25 -10.04 13.74
CA ALA A 768 26.48 -8.62 13.96
C ALA A 768 26.30 -7.81 12.65
N PRO A 769 25.89 -6.53 12.73
CA PRO A 769 25.79 -5.66 11.55
C PRO A 769 27.15 -5.50 10.86
N THR A 770 27.21 -5.91 9.58
CA THR A 770 28.39 -5.73 8.71
C THR A 770 28.06 -4.82 7.52
N ALA A 771 29.10 -4.21 6.93
CA ALA A 771 28.94 -3.40 5.72
C ALA A 771 28.53 -4.23 4.49
N ALA A 772 28.83 -5.53 4.47
CA ALA A 772 28.41 -6.45 3.40
C ALA A 772 26.90 -6.74 3.41
N LEU A 773 26.23 -6.52 4.55
CA LEU A 773 24.78 -6.70 4.70
C LEU A 773 24.03 -5.37 4.74
N ALA A 774 24.62 -4.30 4.19
CA ALA A 774 24.02 -2.97 4.06
C ALA A 774 23.42 -2.77 2.65
N LEU A 775 22.60 -3.73 2.23
CA LEU A 775 22.10 -3.93 0.87
C LEU A 775 21.01 -2.91 0.50
N GLN A 776 20.95 -2.46 -0.76
CA GLN A 776 19.74 -1.78 -1.26
C GLN A 776 18.66 -2.82 -1.62
N GLU A 777 19.09 -3.92 -2.22
CA GLU A 777 18.29 -5.00 -2.77
C GLU A 777 18.90 -6.35 -2.39
N ALA A 778 18.07 -7.37 -2.17
CA ALA A 778 18.54 -8.69 -1.77
C ALA A 778 17.52 -9.81 -2.02
N THR A 779 18.04 -11.01 -2.23
CA THR A 779 17.30 -12.27 -2.05
C THR A 779 17.84 -12.99 -0.81
N ILE A 780 16.93 -13.44 0.04
CA ILE A 780 17.19 -14.20 1.26
C ILE A 780 16.48 -15.54 1.11
N ALA A 781 17.17 -16.63 1.43
CA ALA A 781 16.61 -17.98 1.40
C ALA A 781 16.95 -18.75 2.68
N LEU A 782 16.08 -19.67 3.07
CA LEU A 782 16.31 -20.68 4.10
C LEU A 782 15.34 -21.86 3.93
N THR A 783 15.79 -23.07 4.24
CA THR A 783 14.92 -24.25 4.39
C THR A 783 14.58 -24.42 5.87
N PHE A 784 13.33 -24.74 6.21
CA PHE A 784 12.94 -24.98 7.61
C PHE A 784 11.99 -26.17 7.79
N ALA A 785 12.11 -26.84 8.93
CA ALA A 785 11.19 -27.88 9.38
C ALA A 785 10.88 -27.70 10.88
N ALA A 786 9.65 -27.33 11.21
CA ALA A 786 9.21 -27.13 12.58
C ALA A 786 8.99 -28.47 13.30
N ASP A 787 9.64 -28.68 14.45
CA ASP A 787 9.49 -29.87 15.28
C ASP A 787 8.07 -29.92 15.88
N ARG A 788 7.58 -28.76 16.37
CA ARG A 788 6.21 -28.56 16.88
C ARG A 788 5.67 -27.18 16.57
N LEU A 789 4.50 -27.14 15.92
CA LEU A 789 3.73 -25.91 15.70
C LEU A 789 2.98 -25.52 16.97
N GLY A 790 3.27 -24.34 17.52
CA GLY A 790 2.62 -23.86 18.74
C GLY A 790 3.22 -22.56 19.28
N GLY A 791 2.37 -21.55 19.45
CA GLY A 791 2.80 -20.19 19.77
C GLY A 791 3.48 -19.49 18.59
N THR A 792 4.09 -18.34 18.87
CA THR A 792 4.92 -17.59 17.91
C THR A 792 6.37 -18.07 17.98
N GLN A 793 6.99 -18.33 16.84
CA GLN A 793 8.35 -18.86 16.70
C GLN A 793 9.06 -18.21 15.50
N GLY A 794 10.19 -17.53 15.71
CA GLY A 794 10.91 -16.81 14.66
C GLY A 794 11.82 -17.71 13.82
N LEU A 795 11.76 -17.58 12.50
CA LEU A 795 12.67 -18.23 11.56
C LEU A 795 13.89 -17.35 11.27
N LEU A 796 13.64 -16.08 10.93
CA LEU A 796 14.65 -15.07 10.65
C LEU A 796 14.14 -13.70 11.12
N ALA A 797 15.01 -12.87 11.67
CA ALA A 797 14.73 -11.47 11.91
C ALA A 797 15.95 -10.59 11.63
N ARG A 798 15.70 -9.32 11.32
CA ARG A 798 16.71 -8.27 11.24
C ARG A 798 16.06 -6.92 11.51
N ASP A 799 16.51 -6.26 12.57
CA ASP A 799 15.96 -4.97 13.00
C ASP A 799 16.66 -3.77 12.34
N ALA A 800 16.15 -2.56 12.51
CA ALA A 800 16.84 -1.32 12.17
C ALA A 800 16.55 -0.22 13.22
N SER A 801 17.61 0.50 13.61
CA SER A 801 17.56 1.41 14.76
C SER A 801 16.48 2.50 14.64
N TYR A 802 15.46 2.41 15.51
CA TYR A 802 14.51 3.46 15.93
C TYR A 802 14.08 4.51 14.87
N TYR A 803 12.79 4.47 14.53
CA TYR A 803 11.94 5.25 13.59
C TYR A 803 12.22 6.74 13.25
N ALA A 804 13.29 7.37 13.73
CA ALA A 804 13.78 8.68 13.29
C ALA A 804 14.95 8.62 12.27
N GLY A 805 15.55 7.45 12.02
CA GLY A 805 16.70 7.28 11.10
C GLY A 805 16.35 6.89 9.65
N GLY A 806 15.19 6.26 9.44
CA GLY A 806 14.76 5.75 8.14
C GLY A 806 15.58 4.54 7.66
N GLY A 807 15.61 3.48 8.47
CA GLY A 807 16.04 2.12 8.10
C GLY A 807 14.89 1.13 8.29
N ASN A 808 15.04 -0.09 7.78
CA ASN A 808 13.93 -1.03 7.55
C ASN A 808 14.16 -2.38 8.24
N HIS A 809 13.06 -2.98 8.73
CA HIS A 809 13.01 -4.21 9.51
C HIS A 809 12.44 -5.37 8.68
N LEU A 810 12.98 -6.58 8.85
CA LEU A 810 12.43 -7.83 8.32
C LEU A 810 12.23 -8.84 9.47
N SER A 811 11.12 -9.57 9.45
CA SER A 811 10.90 -10.71 10.34
C SER A 811 10.04 -11.80 9.68
N ALA A 812 10.59 -13.01 9.55
CA ALA A 812 9.89 -14.24 9.16
C ALA A 812 9.65 -15.12 10.39
N TYR A 813 8.42 -15.59 10.61
CA TYR A 813 8.04 -16.36 11.78
C TYR A 813 6.80 -17.23 11.56
N LEU A 814 6.66 -18.29 12.33
CA LEU A 814 5.43 -19.08 12.46
C LEU A 814 4.57 -18.54 13.62
N GLU A 815 3.26 -18.51 13.44
CA GLU A 815 2.29 -18.39 14.54
C GLU A 815 1.27 -19.54 14.41
N GLY A 816 1.49 -20.62 15.17
CA GLY A 816 0.78 -21.88 14.92
C GLY A 816 1.22 -22.50 13.59
N ASP A 817 0.26 -22.81 12.72
CA ASP A 817 0.42 -23.35 11.36
C ASP A 817 0.46 -22.28 10.25
N THR A 818 0.48 -21.00 10.62
CA THR A 818 0.66 -19.87 9.68
C THR A 818 2.10 -19.37 9.66
N LEU A 819 2.74 -19.41 8.49
CA LEU A 819 3.95 -18.65 8.19
C LEU A 819 3.59 -17.18 7.94
N ASN A 820 4.34 -16.26 8.54
CA ASN A 820 4.26 -14.81 8.35
C ASN A 820 5.65 -14.29 7.93
N VAL A 821 5.72 -13.47 6.88
CA VAL A 821 6.94 -12.72 6.51
C VAL A 821 6.60 -11.24 6.46
N ARG A 822 7.17 -10.48 7.38
CA ARG A 822 6.84 -9.08 7.67
C ARG A 822 8.01 -8.14 7.38
N PHE A 823 7.80 -7.20 6.47
CA PHE A 823 8.69 -6.07 6.19
C PHE A 823 8.11 -4.80 6.82
N GLN A 824 8.92 -3.93 7.41
CA GLN A 824 8.45 -2.69 8.06
C GLN A 824 9.46 -1.55 7.88
N ASP A 825 8.97 -0.32 7.73
CA ASP A 825 9.77 0.90 7.55
C ASP A 825 9.23 2.06 8.42
N GLY A 826 9.74 3.27 8.18
CA GLY A 826 9.23 4.49 8.81
C GLY A 826 7.88 4.99 8.29
N SER A 827 7.21 4.27 7.37
CA SER A 827 5.99 4.72 6.69
C SER A 827 4.82 3.72 6.73
N GLY A 828 5.07 2.43 7.01
CA GLY A 828 4.10 1.36 7.23
C GLY A 828 4.77 -0.03 7.30
N ASP A 829 4.02 -1.08 6.97
CA ASP A 829 4.53 -2.45 6.86
C ASP A 829 3.81 -3.27 5.75
N ARG A 830 4.33 -4.46 5.47
CA ARG A 830 3.71 -5.50 4.62
C ARG A 830 3.91 -6.86 5.29
N VAL A 831 2.90 -7.72 5.22
CA VAL A 831 2.97 -9.09 5.75
C VAL A 831 2.43 -10.08 4.73
N PHE A 832 3.30 -10.93 4.20
CA PHE A 832 2.93 -12.12 3.43
C PHE A 832 2.60 -13.26 4.39
N ARG A 833 1.55 -14.04 4.09
CA ARG A 833 1.06 -15.09 4.98
C ARG A 833 0.72 -16.36 4.20
N PHE A 834 1.05 -17.51 4.78
CA PHE A 834 0.70 -18.82 4.26
C PHE A 834 0.21 -19.72 5.40
N ASP A 835 -1.04 -20.20 5.30
CA ASP A 835 -1.64 -21.14 6.24
C ASP A 835 -1.42 -22.58 5.79
N GLY A 836 -1.14 -23.48 6.72
CA GLY A 836 -0.99 -24.91 6.43
C GLY A 836 0.46 -25.40 6.37
N ILE A 837 1.35 -24.77 7.14
CA ILE A 837 2.62 -25.39 7.53
C ILE A 837 2.31 -26.64 8.37
N ASP A 838 2.87 -27.79 8.02
CA ASP A 838 2.76 -29.06 8.76
C ASP A 838 4.04 -29.32 9.58
N ALA A 839 3.89 -29.76 10.83
CA ALA A 839 5.03 -30.13 11.67
C ALA A 839 5.77 -31.36 11.08
N GLN A 840 7.10 -31.39 11.22
CA GLN A 840 7.98 -32.42 10.61
C GLN A 840 7.96 -32.45 9.06
N THR A 841 7.56 -31.34 8.41
CA THR A 841 7.67 -31.14 6.97
C THR A 841 8.70 -30.05 6.68
N GLU A 842 9.54 -30.28 5.68
CA GLU A 842 10.54 -29.31 5.18
C GLU A 842 9.86 -28.35 4.19
N TYR A 843 10.19 -27.06 4.29
CA TYR A 843 9.70 -25.98 3.43
C TYR A 843 10.84 -25.06 3.01
N ASP A 844 10.87 -24.67 1.73
CA ASP A 844 11.87 -23.76 1.17
C ASP A 844 11.30 -22.33 1.12
N LEU A 845 11.78 -21.45 1.99
CA LEU A 845 11.35 -20.05 2.09
C LEU A 845 12.35 -19.13 1.40
N GLN A 846 11.88 -18.36 0.42
CA GLN A 846 12.63 -17.29 -0.24
C GLN A 846 11.91 -15.94 -0.11
N ILE A 847 12.68 -14.86 0.07
CA ILE A 847 12.22 -13.51 0.36
C ILE A 847 13.07 -12.55 -0.47
N THR A 848 12.47 -11.67 -1.27
CA THR A 848 13.20 -10.73 -2.14
C THR A 848 12.79 -9.27 -1.88
N PHE A 849 13.69 -8.33 -2.16
CA PHE A 849 13.38 -6.89 -2.21
C PHE A 849 14.31 -6.12 -3.14
N ASP A 850 13.79 -5.14 -3.88
CA ASP A 850 14.53 -4.30 -4.86
C ASP A 850 14.70 -2.82 -4.42
N GLY A 851 14.34 -2.49 -3.17
CA GLY A 851 14.31 -1.11 -2.68
C GLY A 851 13.01 -0.34 -2.93
N ALA A 852 12.08 -0.87 -3.73
CA ALA A 852 10.76 -0.31 -4.02
C ALA A 852 9.60 -1.32 -3.89
N ARG A 853 9.89 -2.62 -3.97
CA ARG A 853 9.00 -3.78 -3.92
C ARG A 853 9.58 -4.88 -3.04
N VAL A 854 8.71 -5.82 -2.69
CA VAL A 854 8.99 -7.04 -1.93
C VAL A 854 8.22 -8.22 -2.52
N GLU A 855 8.80 -9.41 -2.58
CA GLU A 855 8.11 -10.66 -2.91
C GLU A 855 8.56 -11.78 -1.96
N VAL A 856 7.70 -12.79 -1.75
CA VAL A 856 7.98 -13.95 -0.91
C VAL A 856 7.52 -15.22 -1.62
N PHE A 857 8.32 -16.27 -1.59
CA PHE A 857 8.03 -17.59 -2.15
C PHE A 857 8.10 -18.66 -1.06
N LEU A 858 7.26 -19.68 -1.18
CA LEU A 858 7.33 -20.91 -0.39
C LEU A 858 7.28 -22.10 -1.35
N ASP A 859 8.24 -23.02 -1.25
CA ASP A 859 8.40 -24.19 -2.13
C ASP A 859 8.40 -23.79 -3.62
N GLY A 860 9.09 -22.69 -3.94
CA GLY A 860 9.14 -22.07 -5.28
C GLY A 860 7.84 -21.40 -5.74
N THR A 861 6.78 -21.38 -4.93
CA THR A 861 5.49 -20.76 -5.24
C THR A 861 5.40 -19.37 -4.62
N SER A 862 5.19 -18.33 -5.43
CA SER A 862 5.00 -16.96 -4.92
C SER A 862 3.75 -16.87 -4.02
N LEU A 863 3.94 -16.27 -2.84
CA LEU A 863 2.89 -15.83 -1.92
C LEU A 863 2.36 -14.43 -2.29
N GLY A 864 2.91 -13.82 -3.34
CA GLY A 864 2.56 -12.50 -3.86
C GLY A 864 3.71 -11.48 -3.77
N GLU A 865 3.65 -10.46 -4.62
CA GLU A 865 4.49 -9.26 -4.56
C GLU A 865 3.73 -8.08 -3.92
N ALA A 866 4.46 -7.07 -3.44
CA ALA A 866 3.87 -5.79 -3.01
C ALA A 866 4.85 -4.62 -3.19
N ALA A 867 4.32 -3.44 -3.55
CA ALA A 867 5.07 -2.19 -3.49
C ALA A 867 5.36 -1.79 -2.02
N PHE A 868 6.65 -1.76 -1.67
CA PHE A 868 7.18 -1.43 -0.35
C PHE A 868 8.67 -1.07 -0.41
N GLY A 869 9.02 0.16 -0.03
CA GLY A 869 10.40 0.66 -0.14
C GLY A 869 11.32 0.19 0.98
N THR A 870 11.74 -1.07 0.96
CA THR A 870 12.65 -1.65 1.97
C THR A 870 14.07 -1.85 1.45
N THR A 871 15.04 -1.46 2.27
CA THR A 871 16.49 -1.60 2.03
C THR A 871 17.20 -1.91 3.35
N TRP A 872 18.30 -2.67 3.33
CA TRP A 872 19.17 -2.88 4.50
C TRP A 872 20.32 -1.85 4.60
N ALA A 873 20.45 -0.94 3.64
CA ALA A 873 21.51 0.07 3.52
C ALA A 873 21.65 1.08 4.69
N LYS A 874 20.73 1.09 5.64
CA LYS A 874 20.78 1.93 6.87
C LYS A 874 20.53 1.08 8.12
N ASN A 875 21.25 -0.02 8.23
CA ASN A 875 21.09 -0.97 9.32
C ASN A 875 22.30 -0.98 10.25
N GLY A 876 22.05 -0.95 11.57
CA GLY A 876 23.04 -0.99 12.64
C GLY A 876 22.71 -2.01 13.73
N GLU A 877 21.86 -2.98 13.42
CA GLU A 877 21.33 -3.98 14.35
C GLU A 877 21.76 -5.40 13.96
N TYR A 878 21.52 -6.34 14.88
CA TYR A 878 21.80 -7.76 14.65
C TYR A 878 20.75 -8.40 13.73
N MET A 879 21.18 -9.43 12.98
CA MET A 879 20.32 -10.38 12.28
C MET A 879 20.24 -11.66 13.11
N GLN A 880 19.04 -12.19 13.34
CA GLN A 880 18.81 -13.39 14.15
C GLN A 880 18.24 -14.52 13.29
N ILE A 881 18.78 -15.74 13.44
CA ILE A 881 18.25 -16.96 12.83
C ILE A 881 17.72 -17.86 13.94
N GLY A 882 16.46 -18.29 13.82
CA GLY A 882 15.76 -19.10 14.82
C GLY A 882 15.11 -18.32 15.97
N ALA A 883 14.96 -17.01 15.86
CA ALA A 883 14.25 -16.18 16.83
C ALA A 883 13.77 -14.86 16.21
N LEU A 884 12.91 -14.12 16.94
CA LEU A 884 12.48 -12.77 16.58
C LEU A 884 13.30 -11.69 17.33
N GLY A 885 13.93 -10.79 16.57
CA GLY A 885 14.67 -9.63 17.07
C GLY A 885 13.83 -8.54 17.75
N TRP A 886 12.50 -8.70 17.90
CA TRP A 886 11.60 -7.72 18.53
C TRP A 886 11.88 -7.43 20.02
N ALA A 887 12.91 -8.06 20.61
CA ALA A 887 13.39 -7.82 21.97
C ALA A 887 14.83 -7.26 22.02
N SER A 888 15.44 -6.92 20.86
CA SER A 888 16.75 -6.28 20.80
C SER A 888 16.72 -4.86 21.38
N ASP A 889 17.84 -4.45 22.01
CA ASP A 889 18.15 -3.04 22.26
C ASP A 889 19.03 -2.55 21.09
N THR A 890 18.82 -1.32 20.59
CA THR A 890 19.64 -0.78 19.50
C THR A 890 21.16 -0.93 19.74
N GLY A 891 21.83 -1.52 18.76
CA GLY A 891 23.25 -1.86 18.74
C GLY A 891 23.63 -3.09 19.57
N LYS A 892 22.68 -4.01 19.88
CA LYS A 892 22.93 -5.17 20.74
C LYS A 892 22.17 -6.43 20.31
N ALA A 893 22.82 -7.57 20.55
CA ALA A 893 22.21 -8.88 20.63
C ALA A 893 21.03 -8.93 21.63
N GLY A 894 19.99 -9.70 21.30
CA GLY A 894 18.77 -9.91 22.06
C GLY A 894 17.59 -10.31 21.18
N PHE A 895 16.78 -11.27 21.63
CA PHE A 895 15.64 -11.82 20.88
C PHE A 895 14.56 -12.42 21.79
N GLY A 896 13.39 -12.73 21.21
CA GLY A 896 12.33 -13.52 21.80
C GLY A 896 11.80 -14.56 20.81
N TYR A 897 10.78 -15.34 21.22
CA TYR A 897 10.06 -16.27 20.33
C TYR A 897 10.99 -17.22 19.56
N VAL A 898 11.75 -18.04 20.29
CA VAL A 898 12.71 -19.00 19.72
C VAL A 898 12.00 -20.12 18.97
N PHE A 899 12.59 -20.57 17.86
CA PHE A 899 12.14 -21.70 17.05
C PHE A 899 12.27 -23.05 17.78
N ASP A 900 11.40 -23.99 17.43
CA ASP A 900 11.44 -25.37 17.89
C ASP A 900 11.42 -26.28 16.64
N GLY A 901 12.61 -26.59 16.10
CA GLY A 901 12.77 -27.23 14.80
C GLY A 901 14.18 -27.10 14.21
N THR A 902 14.32 -27.46 12.93
CA THR A 902 15.57 -27.30 12.16
C THR A 902 15.44 -26.18 11.13
N ILE A 903 16.48 -25.37 10.98
CA ILE A 903 16.67 -24.43 9.86
C ILE A 903 17.97 -24.82 9.18
N SER A 904 18.02 -24.85 7.85
CA SER A 904 19.25 -25.08 7.08
C SER A 904 19.35 -24.09 5.92
N ASP A 905 20.51 -24.11 5.26
CA ASP A 905 20.73 -23.50 3.94
C ASP A 905 20.32 -22.03 3.87
N VAL A 906 20.72 -21.27 4.90
CA VAL A 906 20.42 -19.86 5.04
C VAL A 906 21.37 -19.05 4.17
N TYR A 907 20.84 -18.35 3.17
CA TYR A 907 21.59 -17.47 2.26
C TYR A 907 21.05 -16.05 2.29
N VAL A 908 21.94 -15.08 2.16
CA VAL A 908 21.62 -13.70 1.77
C VAL A 908 22.50 -13.36 0.57
N VAL A 909 21.87 -12.93 -0.52
CA VAL A 909 22.49 -12.60 -1.80
C VAL A 909 22.17 -11.14 -2.12
N GLU A 910 23.15 -10.36 -2.58
CA GLU A 910 22.91 -8.98 -3.06
C GLU A 910 22.22 -9.00 -4.44
N GLY A 911 21.18 -8.19 -4.64
CA GLY A 911 20.30 -8.22 -5.83
C GLY A 911 19.07 -9.13 -5.69
N VAL A 912 18.10 -9.01 -6.61
CA VAL A 912 16.89 -9.85 -6.65
C VAL A 912 17.06 -11.03 -7.61
N HIS A 913 17.20 -12.22 -7.04
CA HIS A 913 17.38 -13.50 -7.73
C HIS A 913 16.12 -14.37 -7.69
N GLY A 914 15.88 -15.13 -8.76
CA GLY A 914 14.75 -16.06 -8.91
C GLY A 914 14.91 -17.38 -8.15
N THR A 915 13.82 -18.15 -8.06
CA THR A 915 13.80 -19.41 -7.30
C THR A 915 14.69 -20.51 -7.88
N ASP A 916 14.80 -20.59 -9.21
CA ASP A 916 15.65 -21.58 -9.88
C ASP A 916 17.16 -21.30 -9.67
N GLU A 917 17.55 -20.03 -9.52
CA GLU A 917 18.94 -19.60 -9.30
C GLU A 917 19.38 -19.89 -7.86
N ILE A 918 18.52 -19.56 -6.90
CA ILE A 918 18.69 -19.91 -5.48
C ILE A 918 18.68 -21.43 -5.28
N ALA A 919 17.78 -22.17 -5.94
CA ALA A 919 17.80 -23.63 -5.92
C ALA A 919 19.09 -24.20 -6.53
N GLY A 920 19.63 -23.56 -7.58
CA GLY A 920 20.95 -23.87 -8.15
C GLY A 920 22.09 -23.66 -7.15
N LEU A 921 22.09 -22.54 -6.42
CA LEU A 921 23.04 -22.26 -5.34
C LEU A 921 22.99 -23.36 -4.27
N ILE A 922 21.82 -23.62 -3.68
CA ILE A 922 21.60 -24.64 -2.64
C ILE A 922 22.01 -26.05 -3.14
N ALA A 923 21.69 -26.39 -4.40
CA ALA A 923 22.06 -27.67 -5.01
C ALA A 923 23.58 -27.81 -5.24
N SER A 924 24.28 -26.71 -5.58
CA SER A 924 25.74 -26.73 -5.78
C SER A 924 26.53 -26.84 -4.47
N THR A 925 26.09 -26.15 -3.41
CA THR A 925 26.73 -26.22 -2.10
C THR A 925 26.48 -27.56 -1.40
N SER A 926 25.26 -28.10 -1.50
CA SER A 926 24.92 -29.42 -0.95
C SER A 926 25.58 -30.60 -1.71
N ALA A 927 26.08 -30.37 -2.93
CA ALA A 927 26.91 -31.33 -3.65
C ALA A 927 28.34 -31.50 -3.07
N GLY A 928 28.81 -30.53 -2.27
CA GLY A 928 30.05 -30.65 -1.49
C GLY A 928 31.35 -30.27 -2.20
N ASP A 929 31.31 -29.47 -3.26
CA ASP A 929 32.50 -28.78 -3.79
C ASP A 929 32.84 -27.55 -2.92
N GLU A 930 34.13 -27.35 -2.62
CA GLU A 930 34.62 -26.25 -1.75
C GLU A 930 34.58 -24.88 -2.47
N MET A 931 33.39 -24.27 -2.56
CA MET A 931 33.24 -22.86 -2.95
C MET A 931 33.79 -21.94 -1.85
N VAL A 932 34.81 -21.16 -2.18
CA VAL A 932 35.51 -20.28 -1.21
C VAL A 932 34.78 -18.93 -1.10
N PHE A 933 33.94 -18.79 -0.07
CA PHE A 933 33.21 -17.54 0.20
C PHE A 933 34.16 -16.35 0.44
N ALA A 934 34.07 -15.34 -0.42
CA ALA A 934 34.87 -14.11 -0.37
C ALA A 934 34.36 -13.12 0.69
N SER A 935 34.31 -13.54 1.97
CA SER A 935 33.76 -12.72 3.05
C SER A 935 34.42 -11.33 3.15
N ARG A 936 33.64 -10.28 2.86
CA ARG A 936 34.00 -8.86 3.04
C ARG A 936 34.09 -8.49 4.53
N THR A 937 35.09 -9.05 5.20
CA THR A 937 35.43 -8.68 6.58
C THR A 937 35.88 -7.21 6.64
N ALA A 938 35.34 -6.46 7.61
CA ALA A 938 35.53 -5.01 7.70
C ALA A 938 36.95 -4.66 8.17
N ASP A 939 37.78 -4.12 7.28
CA ASP A 939 39.18 -3.79 7.61
C ASP A 939 39.30 -2.55 8.49
N SER A 940 39.70 -2.78 9.74
CA SER A 940 40.39 -1.81 10.59
C SER A 940 41.57 -2.54 11.24
N PRO A 941 42.81 -2.15 10.96
CA PRO A 941 43.94 -3.07 11.02
C PRO A 941 44.41 -3.36 12.45
N GLN A 942 44.87 -4.60 12.69
CA GLN A 942 46.23 -4.90 13.19
C GLN A 942 46.71 -6.31 12.80
N ASP A 943 47.98 -6.40 12.40
CA ASP A 943 48.92 -7.53 12.44
C ASP A 943 48.51 -8.90 11.86
N VAL A 944 48.86 -9.06 10.58
CA VAL A 944 49.06 -10.33 9.83
C VAL A 944 49.91 -11.36 10.61
N LEU A 945 49.48 -12.63 10.68
CA LEU A 945 50.42 -13.77 10.72
C LEU A 945 49.87 -15.14 10.22
N LEU A 946 50.12 -15.42 8.94
CA LEU A 946 50.47 -16.72 8.31
C LEU A 946 49.78 -18.04 8.71
N LEU A 947 49.25 -18.72 7.69
CA LEU A 947 48.87 -20.13 7.60
C LEU A 947 50.01 -21.12 7.95
N THR A 948 49.66 -22.30 8.50
CA THR A 948 50.32 -23.60 8.20
C THR A 948 49.37 -24.79 8.45
N ASP A 949 49.40 -25.77 7.55
CA ASP A 949 48.58 -26.99 7.53
C ASP A 949 48.84 -28.03 8.65
N PRO A 950 47.89 -28.96 8.90
CA PRO A 950 48.05 -30.03 9.91
C PRO A 950 48.94 -31.20 9.45
N VAL A 951 49.83 -31.67 10.34
CA VAL A 951 50.58 -32.93 10.17
C VAL A 951 50.69 -33.69 11.50
N GLU A 952 50.06 -34.87 11.57
CA GLU A 952 50.26 -35.89 12.63
C GLU A 952 51.55 -36.74 12.41
N PRO A 953 51.98 -37.61 13.34
CA PRO A 953 52.15 -37.38 14.79
C PRO A 953 53.53 -37.90 15.29
N GLY A 954 54.21 -37.21 16.23
CA GLY A 954 55.59 -37.60 16.57
C GLY A 954 56.19 -37.17 17.92
N LEU A 955 56.11 -38.05 18.92
CA LEU A 955 57.07 -38.27 20.02
C LEU A 955 58.37 -37.40 20.06
N THR A 956 58.54 -36.57 21.09
CA THR A 956 59.47 -36.83 22.24
C THR A 956 59.58 -35.66 23.23
N ALA A 957 59.63 -35.96 24.53
CA ALA A 957 60.18 -35.09 25.57
C ALA A 957 61.70 -35.39 25.74
N PRO A 958 62.57 -34.52 26.32
CA PRO A 958 62.47 -34.21 27.77
C PRO A 958 63.10 -32.89 28.33
N LEU A 959 62.70 -32.52 29.57
CA LEU A 959 63.47 -31.72 30.57
C LEU A 959 63.72 -30.21 30.27
N SER A 960 63.84 -29.29 31.24
CA SER A 960 63.87 -29.39 32.72
C SER A 960 63.38 -28.13 33.47
N ASP A 961 62.80 -28.37 34.65
CA ASP A 961 62.67 -27.53 35.88
C ASP A 961 63.94 -26.64 36.18
N PRO A 962 63.91 -25.52 36.98
CA PRO A 962 63.07 -25.42 38.18
C PRO A 962 62.55 -24.07 38.76
N ALA A 963 61.60 -24.24 39.69
CA ALA A 963 61.37 -23.46 40.93
C ALA A 963 60.61 -22.10 40.87
N LEU A 964 59.73 -21.72 41.82
CA LEU A 964 59.25 -22.40 43.05
C LEU A 964 57.98 -21.72 43.67
N VAL A 965 57.34 -22.42 44.63
CA VAL A 965 56.32 -21.98 45.64
C VAL A 965 54.83 -21.94 45.24
N GLU A 966 54.21 -23.12 45.34
CA GLU A 966 52.81 -23.36 45.78
C GLU A 966 52.74 -23.33 47.34
N PRO A 967 51.57 -23.16 48.04
CA PRO A 967 50.58 -24.27 48.15
C PRO A 967 49.06 -23.99 48.43
N THR A 968 48.18 -24.63 47.64
CA THR A 968 47.11 -25.62 48.01
C THR A 968 46.02 -25.34 49.11
N PRO A 969 45.01 -26.24 49.37
CA PRO A 969 44.12 -27.06 48.50
C PRO A 969 42.60 -27.07 48.95
N GLU A 970 41.84 -28.09 48.47
CA GLU A 970 40.64 -28.75 49.07
C GLU A 970 39.23 -28.19 48.73
N GLN A 971 38.19 -29.03 48.43
CA GLN A 971 38.13 -30.45 48.03
C GLN A 971 36.71 -30.86 47.51
N GLN A 972 36.59 -32.06 46.92
CA GLN A 972 35.35 -32.86 46.69
C GLN A 972 34.40 -32.31 45.58
N THR A 973 33.82 -33.05 44.62
CA THR A 973 33.15 -34.40 44.54
C THR A 973 31.87 -34.46 45.36
N GLU A 974 30.71 -34.92 44.89
CA GLU A 974 30.41 -36.05 43.99
C GLU A 974 29.31 -35.75 42.95
N THR A 975 28.87 -36.78 42.22
CA THR A 975 27.96 -36.73 41.04
C THR A 975 26.83 -37.78 41.13
N PHE A 976 25.80 -37.60 40.30
CA PHE A 976 24.67 -38.51 39.99
C PHE A 976 23.48 -38.58 40.98
N GLY A 977 22.29 -38.71 40.40
CA GLY A 977 21.01 -38.86 41.10
C GLY A 977 19.84 -38.31 40.27
N ALA A 978 19.50 -38.97 39.16
CA ALA A 978 18.35 -38.61 38.33
C ALA A 978 17.04 -39.21 38.86
N ASP A 979 15.91 -38.58 38.53
CA ASP A 979 14.77 -39.18 37.79
C ASP A 979 13.43 -38.45 38.04
N ASP A 980 12.53 -38.55 37.05
CA ASP A 980 11.06 -38.52 37.15
C ASP A 980 10.26 -37.23 37.47
N PHE A 981 9.64 -36.73 36.39
CA PHE A 981 8.18 -36.57 36.17
C PHE A 981 7.41 -35.24 36.38
N LEU A 982 6.53 -35.03 35.38
CA LEU A 982 5.16 -34.44 35.41
C LEU A 982 4.98 -32.91 35.47
N PHE A 983 4.70 -32.36 34.28
CA PHE A 983 3.61 -31.42 33.94
C PHE A 983 3.12 -30.41 35.00
N ALA A 984 3.25 -29.13 34.66
CA ALA A 984 2.15 -28.17 34.66
C ALA A 984 2.28 -27.28 33.42
#